data_AF-A0A7X7KGY0-F1
#
_entry.id   AF-A0A7X7KGY0-F1
#
_cell.length_a   1.000
_cell.length_b   1.000
_cell.length_c   1.000
_cell.angle_alpha   90.00
_cell.angle_beta   90.00
_cell.angle_gamma   90.00
#
_symmetry.space_group_name_H-M   'P 1'
#
loop_
_entity.id
_entity.type
_entity.pdbx_description
1 polymer ?
#
loop_
_entity_poly.entity_id
_entity_poly.type
_entity_poly.pdbx_seq_one_letter_code
_entity_poly.pdbx_strand_id
1 'polypeptide(L)'
;SPEQARDPRHADTRSDIYSLGCTLFFMLSGQPPFPDGTMLQKLLQHQSDSPPDIRRFRPDLPDELHQVLGKMMAKDPRRRYATPGELIADLLLMAERSGLRPINPASRIWLTPPPPPAAPFFRRHLPWMMPVASLLCVILLLDRFWSRRDGDPPPQPNQPPAAALAKAPSAEQKVPVPAASVENPADESFPDPFESDKFSFTTEDWQGYFPLPQSGGQTAAEVAAEPKEQSADVAPPAEKTGPSPPDIFEAIGSFWKNRSGTLHIPSPAVAPAAGPNAKQPTILIVSDALGEGNQFSSLAAACAAAKNGDIIELQYNGPREERPMMLSNMQLTIRPGKGFQPVVVFRPDEINPVRYPRSMITLSAGRLTLLDIAVELHVPRDLPADDWTLLETWGGQSLRLERCSLTVRNASDQLMTYHPEVAFIRARPAPDAGLPVEGGQAAAPLASIELLDSVARGEAIFLRVEDLHSVHLLWENGLLATTDALLSAGGGEVPPKPNESLRLELRRLTAVVHGGLCRLSSTPSNPYQLTVQFVCSDDIFITATGVPLIEQEGSDGVAPSRSRVVWNGDRNFYQDVDVFWMVRNSDPDVQPETMSFEAWKSYWGPSRENQPSREPVVWARYPNGNRPLHTHTPADYTLEYPPLNAETVPGCRCERLPPLASDAPLPRQPGIGEIDGIEWERWWRE
;
A
#
# COMPACT_ATOMS: atom_id res chain seq x y z
N SER A 1 9.44 -12.26 32.72
CA SER A 1 8.36 -11.85 33.66
C SER A 1 8.42 -12.68 34.96
N PRO A 2 7.69 -12.30 36.03
CA PRO A 2 7.61 -13.05 37.30
C PRO A 2 7.04 -14.47 37.12
N GLU A 3 6.06 -14.63 36.25
CA GLU A 3 5.43 -15.92 35.94
C GLU A 3 6.35 -16.84 35.13
N GLN A 4 7.12 -16.33 34.15
CA GLN A 4 8.18 -17.10 33.49
C GLN A 4 9.23 -17.63 34.47
N ALA A 5 9.51 -16.89 35.56
CA ALA A 5 10.44 -17.31 36.61
C ALA A 5 9.83 -18.35 37.59
N ARG A 6 8.53 -18.65 37.50
CA ARG A 6 7.81 -19.65 38.32
C ARG A 6 7.43 -20.88 37.52
N ASP A 7 6.74 -20.69 36.40
CA ASP A 7 6.36 -21.72 35.44
C ASP A 7 6.10 -21.08 34.06
N PRO A 8 7.01 -21.27 33.08
CA PRO A 8 6.86 -20.72 31.74
C PRO A 8 5.55 -21.06 31.03
N ARG A 9 4.88 -22.15 31.40
CA ARG A 9 3.61 -22.60 30.77
C ARG A 9 2.41 -21.72 31.12
N HIS A 10 2.56 -20.83 32.10
CA HIS A 10 1.54 -19.84 32.49
C HIS A 10 1.90 -18.42 32.04
N ALA A 11 2.91 -18.27 31.18
CA ALA A 11 3.21 -17.01 30.52
C ALA A 11 2.20 -16.75 29.38
N ASP A 12 1.61 -15.56 29.37
CA ASP A 12 0.78 -15.04 28.28
C ASP A 12 1.31 -13.66 27.84
N THR A 13 0.62 -12.97 26.94
CA THR A 13 1.02 -11.65 26.42
C THR A 13 1.35 -10.60 27.50
N ARG A 14 0.84 -10.76 28.73
CA ARG A 14 1.15 -9.87 29.87
C ARG A 14 2.56 -10.09 30.41
N SER A 15 3.20 -11.23 30.11
CA SER A 15 4.64 -11.43 30.32
C SER A 15 5.48 -10.48 29.49
N ASP A 16 5.12 -10.26 28.23
CA ASP A 16 5.84 -9.36 27.33
C ASP A 16 5.63 -7.91 27.74
N ILE A 17 4.41 -7.53 28.18
CA ILE A 17 4.13 -6.22 28.77
C ILE A 17 5.03 -5.94 30.00
N TYR A 18 5.27 -6.93 30.87
CA TYR A 18 6.19 -6.77 32.00
C TYR A 18 7.65 -6.63 31.55
N SER A 19 8.07 -7.44 30.58
CA SER A 19 9.44 -7.42 30.05
C SER A 19 9.72 -6.10 29.31
N LEU A 20 8.76 -5.59 28.53
CA LEU A 20 8.79 -4.26 27.92
C LEU A 20 8.83 -3.15 28.98
N GLY A 21 8.13 -3.33 30.12
CA GLY A 21 8.24 -2.42 31.27
C GLY A 21 9.66 -2.38 31.84
N CYS A 22 10.33 -3.53 31.94
CA CYS A 22 11.74 -3.59 32.34
C CYS A 22 12.66 -2.89 31.32
N THR A 23 12.39 -3.02 30.02
CA THR A 23 13.11 -2.30 28.95
C THR A 23 12.88 -0.80 29.02
N LEU A 24 11.64 -0.35 29.25
CA LEU A 24 11.31 1.07 29.42
C LEU A 24 11.98 1.66 30.67
N PHE A 25 12.00 0.93 31.78
CA PHE A 25 12.78 1.30 32.96
C PHE A 25 14.27 1.49 32.64
N PHE A 26 14.86 0.57 31.86
CA PHE A 26 16.26 0.67 31.43
C PHE A 26 16.49 1.91 30.54
N MET A 27 15.63 2.16 29.55
CA MET A 27 15.73 3.34 28.68
C MET A 27 15.61 4.66 29.45
N LEU A 28 14.84 4.70 30.54
CA LEU A 28 14.62 5.90 31.35
C LEU A 28 15.71 6.13 32.42
N SER A 29 16.44 5.10 32.85
CA SER A 29 17.41 5.18 33.96
C SER A 29 18.85 4.78 33.61
N GLY A 30 19.08 4.19 32.44
CA GLY A 30 20.38 3.64 32.02
C GLY A 30 20.75 2.29 32.67
N GLN A 31 19.88 1.70 33.50
CA GLN A 31 20.16 0.45 34.21
C GLN A 31 18.90 -0.40 34.40
N PRO A 32 19.01 -1.74 34.54
CA PRO A 32 17.84 -2.58 34.75
C PRO A 32 17.24 -2.35 36.15
N PRO A 33 15.96 -2.67 36.38
CA PRO A 33 15.30 -2.45 37.67
C PRO A 33 15.91 -3.25 38.83
N PHE A 34 16.63 -4.34 38.53
CA PHE A 34 17.36 -5.15 39.52
C PHE A 34 18.79 -5.44 38.99
N PRO A 35 19.75 -4.51 39.19
CA PRO A 35 21.09 -4.61 38.61
C PRO A 35 22.01 -5.58 39.36
N ASP A 36 21.82 -5.73 40.67
CA ASP A 36 22.73 -6.44 41.56
C ASP A 36 22.40 -7.93 41.74
N GLY A 37 23.39 -8.70 42.19
CA GLY A 37 23.22 -10.10 42.59
C GLY A 37 23.38 -11.14 41.47
N THR A 38 23.36 -12.41 41.90
CA THR A 38 23.45 -13.58 41.01
C THR A 38 22.18 -13.77 40.19
N MET A 39 22.22 -14.63 39.16
CA MET A 39 21.04 -14.93 38.33
C MET A 39 19.84 -15.42 39.17
N LEU A 40 20.09 -16.24 40.19
CA LEU A 40 19.05 -16.72 41.11
C LEU A 40 18.47 -15.57 41.96
N GLN A 41 19.31 -14.66 42.46
CA GLN A 41 18.85 -13.49 43.21
C GLN A 41 17.98 -12.56 42.35
N LYS A 42 18.36 -12.33 41.09
CA LYS A 42 17.57 -11.52 40.14
C LYS A 42 16.22 -12.16 39.79
N LEU A 43 16.16 -13.49 39.66
CA LEU A 43 14.90 -14.21 39.50
C LEU A 43 13.99 -14.02 40.72
N LEU A 44 14.53 -14.11 41.94
CA LEU A 44 13.77 -13.85 43.17
C LEU A 44 13.28 -12.40 43.24
N GLN A 45 14.15 -11.41 42.98
CA GLN A 45 13.78 -9.98 42.96
C GLN A 45 12.68 -9.69 41.93
N HIS A 46 12.75 -10.26 40.72
CA HIS A 46 11.65 -10.14 39.76
C HIS A 46 10.36 -10.81 40.26
N GLN A 47 10.39 -11.82 41.12
CA GLN A 47 9.19 -12.43 41.72
C GLN A 47 8.61 -11.67 42.92
N SER A 48 9.43 -11.21 43.86
CA SER A 48 8.98 -10.65 45.15
C SER A 48 9.07 -9.13 45.26
N ASP A 49 10.12 -8.52 44.69
CA ASP A 49 10.53 -7.17 45.09
C ASP A 49 9.87 -6.13 44.20
N SER A 50 9.24 -5.11 44.79
CA SER A 50 8.70 -3.99 44.02
C SER A 50 9.80 -3.32 43.19
N PRO A 51 9.54 -2.96 41.91
CA PRO A 51 10.48 -2.17 41.13
C PRO A 51 10.88 -0.88 41.87
N PRO A 52 12.14 -0.43 41.79
CA PRO A 52 12.53 0.87 42.33
C PRO A 52 11.67 2.01 41.76
N ASP A 53 11.44 3.07 42.52
CA ASP A 53 10.79 4.27 41.96
C ASP A 53 11.73 4.93 40.95
N ILE A 54 11.34 4.88 39.67
CA ILE A 54 12.08 5.45 38.54
C ILE A 54 12.41 6.94 38.73
N ARG A 55 11.59 7.70 39.48
CA ARG A 55 11.80 9.13 39.75
C ARG A 55 13.03 9.41 40.62
N ARG A 56 13.59 8.38 41.27
CA ARG A 56 14.91 8.45 41.95
C ARG A 56 16.08 8.58 40.97
N PHE A 57 15.91 8.08 39.74
CA PHE A 57 16.91 8.16 38.68
C PHE A 57 16.60 9.29 37.70
N ARG A 58 15.30 9.59 37.51
CA ARG A 58 14.83 10.64 36.60
C ARG A 58 13.73 11.51 37.25
N PRO A 59 14.10 12.55 38.02
CA PRO A 59 13.14 13.38 38.76
C PRO A 59 12.20 14.23 37.88
N ASP A 60 12.57 14.46 36.62
CA ASP A 60 11.78 15.14 35.59
C ASP A 60 10.69 14.26 34.95
N LEU A 61 10.61 12.98 35.31
CA LEU A 61 9.65 12.05 34.71
C LEU A 61 8.20 12.40 35.09
N PRO A 62 7.27 12.54 34.13
CA PRO A 62 5.86 12.76 34.42
C PRO A 62 5.25 11.65 35.29
N ASP A 63 4.39 12.04 36.25
CA ASP A 63 3.72 11.10 37.17
C ASP A 63 2.80 10.11 36.44
N GLU A 64 2.25 10.49 35.28
CA GLU A 64 1.47 9.60 34.41
C GLU A 64 2.35 8.45 33.87
N LEU A 65 3.57 8.75 33.40
CA LEU A 65 4.51 7.75 32.90
C LEU A 65 5.02 6.83 34.01
N HIS A 66 5.21 7.36 35.23
CA HIS A 66 5.50 6.56 36.42
C HIS A 66 4.37 5.56 36.72
N GLN A 67 3.09 5.96 36.60
CA GLN A 67 1.94 5.10 36.80
C GLN A 67 1.83 4.00 35.73
N VAL A 68 2.01 4.36 34.45
CA VAL A 68 2.03 3.39 33.33
C VAL A 68 3.13 2.34 33.56
N LEU A 69 4.35 2.77 33.87
CA LEU A 69 5.48 1.88 34.16
C LEU A 69 5.21 0.96 35.36
N GLY A 70 4.61 1.49 36.43
CA GLY A 70 4.19 0.72 37.60
C GLY A 70 3.12 -0.33 37.28
N LYS A 71 2.16 -0.01 36.41
CA LYS A 71 1.12 -0.93 35.92
C LYS A 71 1.71 -2.01 35.01
N MET A 72 2.62 -1.68 34.09
CA MET A 72 3.35 -2.66 33.27
C MET A 72 4.14 -3.65 34.14
N MET A 73 4.85 -3.15 35.15
CA MET A 73 5.74 -3.95 36.01
C MET A 73 5.06 -4.55 37.26
N ALA A 74 3.72 -4.54 37.32
CA ALA A 74 2.98 -5.12 38.44
C ALA A 74 3.24 -6.64 38.57
N LYS A 75 3.42 -7.15 39.79
CA LYS A 75 3.77 -8.57 39.99
C LYS A 75 2.64 -9.53 39.61
N ASP A 76 1.41 -9.21 40.01
CA ASP A 76 0.20 -9.95 39.60
C ASP A 76 -0.17 -9.57 38.15
N PRO A 77 -0.20 -10.51 37.18
CA PRO A 77 -0.59 -10.23 35.80
C PRO A 77 -1.98 -9.61 35.67
N ARG A 78 -2.90 -9.83 36.62
CA ARG A 78 -4.24 -9.23 36.63
C ARG A 78 -4.25 -7.75 37.02
N ARG A 79 -3.12 -7.21 37.49
CA ARG A 79 -2.91 -5.79 37.78
C ARG A 79 -2.13 -5.07 36.67
N ARG A 80 -1.72 -5.79 35.63
CA ARG A 80 -1.15 -5.21 34.40
C ARG A 80 -2.28 -4.88 33.43
N TYR A 81 -1.91 -4.22 32.33
CA TYR A 81 -2.72 -4.19 31.12
C TYR A 81 -3.08 -5.61 30.68
N ALA A 82 -4.33 -5.84 30.29
CA ALA A 82 -4.80 -7.15 29.83
C ALA A 82 -4.30 -7.44 28.40
N THR A 83 -4.17 -6.41 27.57
CA THR A 83 -3.68 -6.50 26.19
C THR A 83 -2.67 -5.38 25.88
N PRO A 84 -1.81 -5.54 24.85
CA PRO A 84 -0.93 -4.47 24.38
C PRO A 84 -1.69 -3.22 23.91
N GLY A 85 -2.90 -3.38 23.37
CA GLY A 85 -3.74 -2.26 22.92
C GLY A 85 -4.13 -1.30 24.04
N GLU A 86 -4.42 -1.81 25.25
CA GLU A 86 -4.70 -0.96 26.42
C GLU A 86 -3.47 -0.15 26.86
N LEU A 87 -2.27 -0.75 26.78
CA LEU A 87 -1.01 -0.06 27.08
C LEU A 87 -0.75 1.06 26.06
N ILE A 88 -0.95 0.77 24.77
CA ILE A 88 -0.78 1.75 23.69
C ILE A 88 -1.76 2.91 23.87
N ALA A 89 -3.02 2.64 24.25
CA ALA A 89 -4.02 3.67 24.52
C ALA A 89 -3.62 4.62 25.67
N ASP A 90 -3.17 4.09 26.81
CA ASP A 90 -2.70 4.92 27.94
C ASP A 90 -1.45 5.74 27.55
N LEU A 91 -0.51 5.16 26.78
CA LEU A 91 0.69 5.85 26.30
C LEU A 91 0.40 6.97 25.29
N LEU A 92 -0.54 6.76 24.36
CA LEU A 92 -0.95 7.76 23.38
C LEU A 92 -1.67 8.94 24.04
N LEU A 93 -2.60 8.66 24.97
CA LEU A 93 -3.30 9.69 25.74
C LEU A 93 -2.33 10.55 26.58
N MET A 94 -1.30 9.93 27.16
CA MET A 94 -0.24 10.63 27.89
C MET A 94 0.63 11.49 26.95
N ALA A 95 0.98 10.97 25.76
CA ALA A 95 1.75 11.71 24.76
C ALA A 95 0.99 12.96 24.30
N GLU A 96 -0.29 12.81 23.95
CA GLU A 96 -1.20 13.89 23.56
C GLU A 96 -1.26 15.01 24.62
N ARG A 97 -1.53 14.65 25.89
CA ARG A 97 -1.52 15.61 27.02
C ARG A 97 -0.20 16.33 27.21
N SER A 98 0.90 15.66 26.90
CA SER A 98 2.26 16.21 26.99
C SER A 98 2.63 17.07 25.77
N GLY A 99 1.74 17.25 24.79
CA GLY A 99 2.04 17.90 23.51
C GLY A 99 3.01 17.11 22.63
N LEU A 100 3.28 15.84 22.97
CA LEU A 100 4.15 14.95 22.22
C LEU A 100 3.34 14.32 21.09
N ARG A 101 3.64 14.73 19.85
CA ARG A 101 3.06 14.08 18.67
C ARG A 101 3.57 12.64 18.56
N PRO A 102 2.72 11.63 18.34
CA PRO A 102 3.16 10.29 17.99
C PRO A 102 4.08 10.36 16.77
N ILE A 103 5.28 9.78 16.87
CA ILE A 103 6.21 9.70 15.75
C ILE A 103 5.94 8.38 15.04
N ASN A 104 5.48 8.45 13.79
CA ASN A 104 5.24 7.27 12.96
C ASN A 104 6.50 6.38 12.92
N PRO A 105 6.43 5.08 13.25
CA PRO A 105 7.59 4.19 13.18
C PRO A 105 8.18 4.10 11.77
N ALA A 106 7.36 4.23 10.72
CA ALA A 106 7.80 4.23 9.32
C ALA A 106 8.54 5.52 8.89
N SER A 107 8.44 6.63 9.66
CA SER A 107 9.18 7.87 9.37
C SER A 107 10.53 7.99 10.09
N ARG A 108 10.98 6.93 10.77
CA ARG A 108 12.30 6.89 11.40
C ARG A 108 13.34 6.19 10.52
N ILE A 109 14.20 7.00 9.91
CA ILE A 109 15.56 6.57 9.57
C ILE A 109 16.27 6.23 10.89
N TRP A 110 16.41 4.93 11.20
CA TRP A 110 17.34 4.48 12.23
C TRP A 110 18.75 4.68 11.70
N LEU A 111 19.30 5.89 11.90
CA LEU A 111 20.73 6.11 11.81
C LEU A 111 21.39 5.30 12.93
N THR A 112 21.68 4.03 12.65
CA THR A 112 22.78 3.35 13.33
C THR A 112 23.99 4.28 13.19
N PRO A 113 24.60 4.75 14.29
CA PRO A 113 25.87 5.45 14.17
C PRO A 113 26.80 4.51 13.42
N PRO A 114 27.54 5.00 12.41
CA PRO A 114 28.35 4.14 11.56
C PRO A 114 29.24 3.27 12.46
N PRO A 115 29.30 1.95 12.24
CA PRO A 115 30.03 1.06 13.13
C PRO A 115 31.45 1.62 13.29
N PRO A 116 31.96 1.78 14.52
CA PRO A 116 33.28 2.36 14.73
C PRO A 116 34.27 1.60 13.86
N PRO A 117 35.11 2.30 13.07
CA PRO A 117 35.83 1.71 11.94
C PRO A 117 36.53 0.45 12.41
N ALA A 118 36.18 -0.67 11.75
CA ALA A 118 36.42 -2.01 12.28
C ALA A 118 37.87 -2.14 12.75
N ALA A 119 38.06 -2.25 14.07
CA ALA A 119 39.38 -2.41 14.64
C ALA A 119 40.02 -3.63 13.96
N PRO A 120 41.21 -3.49 13.35
CA PRO A 120 41.74 -4.50 12.44
C PRO A 120 41.76 -5.86 13.11
N PHE A 121 41.28 -6.89 12.41
CA PHE A 121 40.97 -8.24 12.90
C PHE A 121 41.91 -8.75 14.00
N PHE A 122 43.23 -8.56 13.82
CA PHE A 122 44.28 -8.89 14.78
C PHE A 122 44.07 -8.32 16.21
N ARG A 123 43.49 -7.14 16.41
CA ARG A 123 43.25 -6.59 17.76
C ARG A 123 42.20 -7.38 18.55
N ARG A 124 41.21 -7.99 17.89
CA ARG A 124 40.16 -8.79 18.56
C ARG A 124 40.67 -10.16 19.01
N HIS A 125 41.70 -10.68 18.32
CA HIS A 125 42.28 -12.01 18.59
C HIS A 125 43.62 -11.98 19.35
N LEU A 126 44.22 -10.79 19.54
CA LEU A 126 45.47 -10.61 20.28
C LEU A 126 45.50 -11.26 21.69
N PRO A 127 44.43 -11.23 22.53
CA PRO A 127 44.50 -11.74 23.90
C PRO A 127 44.70 -13.26 24.01
N TRP A 128 44.25 -14.05 23.02
CA TRP A 128 44.39 -15.51 23.02
C TRP A 128 45.52 -15.99 22.10
N MET A 129 45.86 -15.23 21.05
CA MET A 129 47.03 -15.54 20.20
C MET A 129 48.35 -15.43 20.97
N MET A 130 48.49 -14.47 21.89
CA MET A 130 49.72 -14.32 22.69
C MET A 130 50.04 -15.56 23.55
N PRO A 131 49.13 -16.09 24.40
CA PRO A 131 49.41 -17.31 25.15
C PRO A 131 49.60 -18.56 24.26
N VAL A 132 48.90 -18.67 23.13
CA VAL A 132 49.09 -19.78 22.17
C VAL A 132 50.48 -19.71 21.52
N ALA A 133 50.92 -18.53 21.07
CA ALA A 133 52.25 -18.33 20.52
C ALA A 133 53.37 -18.52 21.57
N SER A 134 53.14 -18.11 22.82
CA SER A 134 54.05 -18.39 23.93
C SER A 134 54.15 -19.89 24.22
N LEU A 135 53.04 -20.62 24.21
CA LEU A 135 53.02 -22.08 24.39
C LEU A 135 53.80 -22.78 23.27
N LEU A 136 53.58 -22.40 22.01
CA LEU A 136 54.34 -22.91 20.86
C LEU A 136 55.84 -22.61 20.97
N CYS A 137 56.23 -21.40 21.41
CA CYS A 137 57.63 -21.07 21.66
C CYS A 137 58.24 -21.92 22.79
N VAL A 138 57.50 -22.18 23.87
CA VAL A 138 57.96 -23.06 24.95
C VAL A 138 58.12 -24.50 24.48
N ILE A 139 57.19 -25.02 23.66
CA ILE A 139 57.30 -26.35 23.05
C ILE A 139 58.53 -26.45 22.14
N LEU A 140 58.76 -25.47 21.26
CA LEU A 140 59.93 -25.43 20.38
C LEU A 140 61.26 -25.25 21.13
N LEU A 141 61.26 -24.51 22.24
CA LEU A 141 62.43 -24.37 23.11
C LEU A 141 62.71 -25.65 23.90
N LEU A 142 61.67 -26.37 24.34
CA LEU A 142 61.81 -27.69 24.95
C LEU A 142 62.35 -28.70 23.93
N ASP A 143 61.80 -28.78 22.72
CA ASP A 143 62.31 -29.65 21.65
C ASP A 143 63.81 -29.39 21.37
N ARG A 144 64.19 -28.11 21.21
CA ARG A 144 65.61 -27.66 21.10
C ARG A 144 66.48 -27.97 22.33
N PHE A 145 65.90 -28.11 23.52
CA PHE A 145 66.61 -28.42 24.75
C PHE A 145 66.81 -29.93 24.94
N TRP A 146 65.83 -30.74 24.54
CA TRP A 146 65.92 -32.19 24.56
C TRP A 146 66.84 -32.72 23.44
N SER A 147 66.76 -32.18 22.22
CA SER A 147 67.70 -32.51 21.12
C SER A 147 69.17 -32.11 21.37
N ARG A 148 69.49 -31.46 22.50
CA ARG A 148 70.86 -31.13 22.91
C ARG A 148 71.47 -32.10 23.92
N ARG A 149 70.72 -33.09 24.42
CA ARG A 149 71.13 -33.89 25.58
C ARG A 149 71.65 -35.30 25.27
N ASP A 150 71.37 -35.82 24.08
CA ASP A 150 71.90 -37.12 23.64
C ASP A 150 73.23 -36.93 22.90
N GLY A 151 74.31 -36.81 23.68
CA GLY A 151 75.68 -36.83 23.18
C GLY A 151 76.31 -38.22 23.30
N ASP A 152 76.50 -38.89 22.15
CA ASP A 152 77.69 -39.67 21.74
C ASP A 152 77.33 -40.82 20.77
N PRO A 153 78.02 -40.95 19.62
CA PRO A 153 77.81 -42.06 18.69
C PRO A 153 78.89 -43.17 18.81
N PRO A 154 78.52 -44.46 18.89
CA PRO A 154 79.40 -45.58 18.55
C PRO A 154 79.25 -46.01 17.06
N PRO A 155 80.20 -46.77 16.50
CA PRO A 155 80.53 -46.69 15.07
C PRO A 155 79.85 -47.71 14.14
N GLN A 156 79.81 -47.38 12.84
CA GLN A 156 79.56 -48.33 11.74
C GLN A 156 80.82 -49.17 11.46
N PRO A 157 80.69 -50.36 10.83
CA PRO A 157 81.05 -50.42 9.40
C PRO A 157 80.34 -51.51 8.54
N ASN A 158 79.96 -51.16 7.29
CA ASN A 158 80.38 -51.79 6.01
C ASN A 158 79.34 -51.73 4.87
N GLN A 159 79.82 -51.22 3.72
CA GLN A 159 79.24 -51.15 2.37
C GLN A 159 79.73 -52.34 1.48
N PRO A 160 79.46 -52.38 0.14
CA PRO A 160 78.20 -52.27 -0.62
C PRO A 160 78.00 -53.60 -1.42
N PRO A 161 78.17 -53.78 -2.77
CA PRO A 161 77.84 -53.01 -4.00
C PRO A 161 76.33 -53.14 -4.39
N ALA A 162 75.71 -52.53 -5.41
CA ALA A 162 76.01 -51.66 -6.57
C ALA A 162 75.82 -52.30 -7.98
N ALA A 163 75.30 -51.49 -8.92
CA ALA A 163 75.20 -51.67 -10.39
C ALA A 163 74.14 -52.69 -10.94
N ALA A 164 73.53 -52.53 -12.13
CA ALA A 164 73.32 -51.37 -13.03
C ALA A 164 72.35 -51.73 -14.21
N LEU A 165 72.07 -50.74 -15.07
CA LEU A 165 71.65 -50.82 -16.49
C LEU A 165 70.19 -51.14 -16.93
N ALA A 166 69.51 -50.07 -17.38
CA ALA A 166 69.09 -49.81 -18.78
C ALA A 166 67.90 -50.51 -19.49
N LYS A 167 67.14 -49.64 -20.19
CA LYS A 167 66.37 -49.78 -21.45
C LYS A 167 64.96 -50.43 -21.46
N ALA A 168 64.02 -49.63 -21.99
CA ALA A 168 62.73 -49.99 -22.59
C ALA A 168 62.93 -50.67 -23.99
N PRO A 169 61.92 -51.21 -24.73
CA PRO A 169 60.52 -50.75 -24.79
C PRO A 169 59.39 -51.82 -24.97
N SER A 170 58.15 -51.32 -25.00
CA SER A 170 56.92 -51.79 -25.68
C SER A 170 56.69 -53.28 -25.98
N ALA A 171 55.58 -53.82 -25.46
CA ALA A 171 54.44 -54.28 -26.27
C ALA A 171 53.26 -54.70 -25.38
N GLU A 172 52.08 -54.11 -25.60
CA GLU A 172 50.86 -54.42 -24.84
C GLU A 172 49.83 -55.04 -25.80
N GLN A 173 49.47 -56.31 -25.60
CA GLN A 173 48.41 -56.95 -26.37
C GLN A 173 47.70 -58.09 -25.62
N LYS A 174 46.55 -57.74 -25.03
CA LYS A 174 45.21 -58.35 -25.29
C LYS A 174 45.05 -59.88 -25.14
N VAL A 175 44.13 -60.30 -24.26
CA VAL A 175 43.09 -61.33 -24.48
C VAL A 175 41.97 -61.15 -23.40
N PRO A 176 40.67 -61.49 -23.65
CA PRO A 176 39.56 -60.89 -22.91
C PRO A 176 38.62 -61.87 -22.13
N VAL A 177 37.90 -61.35 -21.11
CA VAL A 177 36.41 -61.39 -20.85
C VAL A 177 35.65 -62.74 -20.97
N PRO A 178 34.58 -63.09 -20.19
CA PRO A 178 33.74 -62.36 -19.18
C PRO A 178 33.70 -63.11 -17.80
N ALA A 179 32.77 -62.98 -16.83
CA ALA A 179 31.44 -62.34 -16.75
C ALA A 179 31.02 -62.02 -15.29
N ALA A 180 30.00 -61.15 -15.17
CA ALA A 180 29.08 -60.97 -14.03
C ALA A 180 29.67 -60.50 -12.68
N SER A 181 29.41 -59.24 -12.35
CA SER A 181 29.61 -58.66 -11.02
C SER A 181 28.27 -58.19 -10.45
N VAL A 182 28.04 -58.48 -9.17
CA VAL A 182 27.04 -57.85 -8.30
C VAL A 182 27.76 -57.54 -6.99
N GLU A 183 27.83 -56.27 -6.59
CA GLU A 183 27.73 -55.80 -5.19
C GLU A 183 27.84 -54.27 -5.06
N ASN A 184 27.23 -53.75 -3.99
CA ASN A 184 27.26 -52.37 -3.47
C ASN A 184 28.60 -52.10 -2.69
N PRO A 185 28.80 -51.03 -1.86
CA PRO A 185 28.06 -49.76 -1.62
C PRO A 185 29.00 -48.50 -1.61
N ALA A 186 28.44 -47.37 -1.12
CA ALA A 186 29.11 -46.15 -0.60
C ALA A 186 29.78 -45.22 -1.64
N ASP A 187 29.42 -43.93 -1.81
CA ASP A 187 29.16 -42.78 -0.91
C ASP A 187 30.43 -41.91 -0.69
N GLU A 188 30.20 -40.62 -0.46
CA GLU A 188 31.13 -39.50 -0.19
C GLU A 188 31.86 -38.76 -1.34
N SER A 189 31.75 -37.42 -1.21
CA SER A 189 32.73 -36.35 -1.49
C SER A 189 32.69 -35.56 -2.82
N PHE A 190 32.36 -34.27 -2.65
CA PHE A 190 32.48 -33.18 -3.62
C PHE A 190 33.94 -32.72 -3.81
N PRO A 191 34.25 -32.08 -4.95
CA PRO A 191 35.22 -30.98 -5.02
C PRO A 191 34.55 -29.60 -5.24
N ASP A 192 35.25 -28.56 -4.79
CA ASP A 192 34.87 -27.14 -4.81
C ASP A 192 34.89 -26.50 -6.23
N PRO A 193 34.32 -25.29 -6.41
CA PRO A 193 34.18 -24.63 -7.69
C PRO A 193 35.41 -23.81 -8.10
N PHE A 194 35.61 -23.64 -9.41
CA PHE A 194 36.05 -22.43 -10.13
C PHE A 194 36.56 -22.84 -11.52
N GLU A 195 35.78 -22.59 -12.57
CA GLU A 195 36.22 -21.78 -13.74
C GLU A 195 35.07 -21.54 -14.72
N SER A 196 35.19 -20.43 -15.46
CA SER A 196 34.38 -20.03 -16.62
C SER A 196 34.43 -21.08 -17.75
N ASP A 197 33.53 -21.12 -18.73
CA ASP A 197 33.02 -19.99 -19.51
C ASP A 197 31.87 -20.43 -20.46
N LYS A 198 31.10 -19.47 -20.99
CA LYS A 198 30.13 -19.57 -22.12
C LYS A 198 28.94 -20.54 -21.99
N PHE A 199 27.73 -19.97 -21.98
CA PHE A 199 26.76 -20.17 -23.07
C PHE A 199 25.73 -19.03 -23.11
N SER A 200 25.50 -18.46 -24.29
CA SER A 200 24.48 -17.45 -24.56
C SER A 200 23.10 -18.09 -24.70
N PHE A 201 22.06 -17.50 -24.11
CA PHE A 201 20.67 -17.90 -24.34
C PHE A 201 19.86 -16.78 -24.99
N THR A 202 19.12 -17.14 -26.05
CA THR A 202 18.24 -16.27 -26.84
C THR A 202 16.78 -16.55 -26.53
N THR A 203 15.93 -15.54 -26.79
CA THR A 203 14.53 -15.50 -26.38
C THR A 203 13.57 -16.26 -27.31
N GLU A 204 13.63 -17.60 -27.31
CA GLU A 204 12.66 -18.46 -28.03
C GLU A 204 12.38 -19.73 -27.23
N ASP A 205 11.37 -19.73 -26.33
CA ASP A 205 10.84 -20.98 -25.74
C ASP A 205 9.44 -20.85 -25.05
N TRP A 206 8.58 -19.92 -25.50
CA TRP A 206 7.21 -19.78 -24.98
C TRP A 206 6.16 -19.50 -26.07
N GLN A 207 5.91 -20.49 -26.93
CA GLN A 207 4.64 -20.58 -27.69
C GLN A 207 4.13 -22.01 -27.74
N GLY A 208 3.03 -22.26 -27.03
CA GLY A 208 2.27 -23.51 -27.09
C GLY A 208 0.83 -23.30 -26.64
N TYR A 209 -0.12 -23.82 -27.44
CA TYR A 209 -1.57 -23.83 -27.23
C TYR A 209 -2.38 -22.55 -27.51
N PHE A 210 -2.77 -22.42 -28.78
CA PHE A 210 -4.07 -21.88 -29.22
C PHE A 210 -4.69 -22.82 -30.26
N PRO A 211 -6.02 -22.96 -30.29
CA PRO A 211 -6.76 -23.22 -31.52
C PRO A 211 -7.60 -21.99 -31.90
N LEU A 212 -7.28 -21.38 -33.05
CA LEU A 212 -8.09 -20.30 -33.66
C LEU A 212 -9.25 -20.90 -34.49
N PRO A 213 -10.44 -20.27 -34.50
CA PRO A 213 -11.46 -20.54 -35.52
C PRO A 213 -11.08 -19.89 -36.86
N GLN A 214 -11.51 -20.51 -37.97
CA GLN A 214 -11.07 -20.17 -39.32
C GLN A 214 -11.80 -18.95 -39.92
N SER A 215 -11.07 -18.18 -40.72
CA SER A 215 -11.60 -17.08 -41.53
C SER A 215 -12.29 -17.57 -42.82
N GLY A 216 -13.51 -17.11 -43.08
CA GLY A 216 -14.08 -17.09 -44.43
C GLY A 216 -13.73 -15.77 -45.11
N GLY A 217 -12.86 -15.80 -46.12
CA GLY A 217 -12.43 -14.59 -46.83
C GLY A 217 -13.31 -14.24 -48.03
N GLN A 218 -13.23 -12.98 -48.47
CA GLN A 218 -13.48 -12.60 -49.87
C GLN A 218 -12.61 -11.41 -50.28
N THR A 219 -12.26 -11.36 -51.55
CA THR A 219 -11.17 -10.58 -52.14
C THR A 219 -11.67 -9.42 -53.01
N ALA A 220 -10.98 -8.29 -52.99
CA ALA A 220 -10.77 -7.44 -54.17
C ALA A 220 -9.51 -6.58 -53.99
N ALA A 221 -8.76 -6.38 -55.08
CA ALA A 221 -7.61 -5.47 -55.16
C ALA A 221 -7.97 -4.26 -56.04
N GLU A 222 -7.17 -3.16 -55.99
CA GLU A 222 -6.73 -2.29 -57.12
C GLU A 222 -5.97 -1.06 -56.54
N VAL A 223 -4.62 -1.03 -56.57
CA VAL A 223 -3.73 -0.27 -57.49
C VAL A 223 -3.55 1.25 -57.21
N ALA A 224 -2.32 1.59 -56.82
CA ALA A 224 -1.49 2.80 -57.07
C ALA A 224 -2.09 4.23 -57.04
N ALA A 225 -1.43 5.15 -56.31
CA ALA A 225 -0.39 6.05 -56.85
C ALA A 225 0.00 7.19 -55.87
N GLU A 226 1.30 7.49 -55.75
CA GLU A 226 1.78 8.81 -55.29
C GLU A 226 1.56 9.87 -56.38
N PRO A 227 1.49 11.17 -56.02
CA PRO A 227 2.63 12.00 -56.44
C PRO A 227 3.07 13.11 -55.47
N LYS A 228 4.30 13.54 -55.73
CA LYS A 228 5.14 14.58 -55.10
C LYS A 228 4.55 15.99 -54.93
N GLU A 229 5.08 16.64 -53.89
CA GLU A 229 5.59 18.03 -53.81
C GLU A 229 4.92 19.15 -54.61
N GLN A 230 4.53 20.23 -53.90
CA GLN A 230 4.83 21.58 -54.35
C GLN A 230 5.02 22.57 -53.18
N SER A 231 6.10 23.33 -53.25
CA SER A 231 6.55 24.34 -52.28
C SER A 231 5.97 25.73 -52.55
N ALA A 232 5.74 26.52 -51.50
CA ALA A 232 5.65 27.98 -51.61
C ALA A 232 6.14 28.67 -50.32
N ASP A 233 7.24 29.44 -50.44
CA ASP A 233 7.75 30.32 -49.38
C ASP A 233 6.84 31.54 -49.17
N VAL A 234 6.63 31.93 -47.90
CA VAL A 234 6.36 33.34 -47.53
C VAL A 234 7.09 33.66 -46.22
N ALA A 235 8.01 34.64 -46.29
CA ALA A 235 8.76 35.16 -45.15
C ALA A 235 7.99 36.29 -44.39
N PRO A 236 8.38 36.66 -43.15
CA PRO A 236 7.48 37.31 -42.18
C PRO A 236 7.58 38.85 -42.18
N PRO A 237 6.64 39.53 -41.46
CA PRO A 237 6.86 40.91 -41.04
C PRO A 237 6.73 41.15 -39.51
N ALA A 238 7.84 41.68 -38.96
CA ALA A 238 7.93 42.82 -38.04
C ALA A 238 7.36 42.76 -36.60
N GLU A 239 8.29 42.95 -35.66
CA GLU A 239 8.05 43.36 -34.27
C GLU A 239 7.28 44.68 -34.16
N LYS A 240 6.48 44.80 -33.09
CA LYS A 240 6.11 46.10 -32.50
C LYS A 240 6.20 46.04 -30.98
N THR A 241 7.04 46.89 -30.42
CA THR A 241 7.19 47.10 -28.98
C THR A 241 5.98 47.84 -28.41
N GLY A 242 5.47 47.34 -27.28
CA GLY A 242 4.39 47.94 -26.47
C GLY A 242 4.74 47.83 -24.98
N PRO A 243 4.17 48.68 -24.11
CA PRO A 243 4.75 49.00 -22.81
C PRO A 243 4.52 47.94 -21.71
N SER A 244 5.40 47.95 -20.73
CA SER A 244 5.36 47.11 -19.52
C SER A 244 4.07 47.30 -18.69
N PRO A 245 3.59 46.26 -17.99
CA PRO A 245 2.39 46.34 -17.16
C PRO A 245 2.62 47.11 -15.85
N PRO A 246 1.58 47.73 -15.26
CA PRO A 246 1.66 48.38 -13.94
C PRO A 246 1.54 47.35 -12.79
N ASP A 247 2.12 47.71 -11.64
CA ASP A 247 2.06 46.91 -10.41
C ASP A 247 0.62 46.72 -9.89
N ILE A 248 0.21 45.46 -9.72
CA ILE A 248 -1.13 45.08 -9.25
C ILE A 248 -1.29 45.25 -7.73
N PHE A 249 -0.20 45.48 -7.00
CA PHE A 249 -0.20 45.47 -5.52
C PHE A 249 -0.76 46.72 -4.83
N GLU A 250 -1.01 47.83 -5.53
CA GLU A 250 -1.52 49.06 -4.90
C GLU A 250 -3.06 49.20 -4.91
N ALA A 251 -3.78 48.34 -5.65
CA ALA A 251 -5.24 48.47 -5.83
C ALA A 251 -6.11 47.80 -4.73
N ILE A 252 -5.53 46.97 -3.85
CA ILE A 252 -6.28 46.19 -2.84
C ILE A 252 -6.37 46.93 -1.48
N GLY A 253 -5.51 47.93 -1.23
CA GLY A 253 -5.39 48.60 0.07
C GLY A 253 -6.49 49.62 0.42
N SER A 254 -7.34 50.03 -0.52
CA SER A 254 -8.25 51.18 -0.35
C SER A 254 -9.70 50.83 -0.02
N PHE A 255 -10.12 49.56 -0.09
CA PHE A 255 -11.53 49.17 0.02
C PHE A 255 -12.03 48.93 1.46
N TRP A 256 -11.15 48.75 2.44
CA TRP A 256 -11.49 48.37 3.83
C TRP A 256 -11.16 49.45 4.88
N LYS A 257 -11.57 50.70 4.64
CA LYS A 257 -11.31 51.79 5.63
C LYS A 257 -12.50 52.67 6.03
N ASN A 258 -13.73 52.38 5.61
CA ASN A 258 -14.91 53.14 6.04
C ASN A 258 -16.19 52.28 6.13
N ARG A 259 -16.45 51.69 7.30
CA ARG A 259 -17.79 51.57 7.94
C ARG A 259 -17.67 51.00 9.35
N SER A 260 -17.42 51.87 10.31
CA SER A 260 -17.71 51.60 11.72
C SER A 260 -19.23 51.61 11.93
N GLY A 261 -19.83 50.45 12.19
CA GLY A 261 -21.26 50.31 12.44
C GLY A 261 -21.58 49.00 13.14
N THR A 262 -21.79 49.06 14.45
CA THR A 262 -22.10 47.89 15.28
C THR A 262 -23.43 47.27 14.86
N LEU A 263 -23.42 46.02 14.39
CA LEU A 263 -24.64 45.24 14.15
C LEU A 263 -24.60 43.96 14.99
N HIS A 264 -25.57 43.80 15.87
CA HIS A 264 -25.78 42.57 16.63
C HIS A 264 -26.10 41.41 15.68
N ILE A 265 -25.34 40.31 15.77
CA ILE A 265 -25.73 39.02 15.23
C ILE A 265 -26.26 38.19 16.40
N PRO A 266 -27.55 37.75 16.39
CA PRO A 266 -28.08 36.91 17.44
C PRO A 266 -27.54 35.48 17.32
N SER A 267 -27.32 34.82 18.46
CA SER A 267 -26.97 33.41 18.53
C SER A 267 -28.06 32.56 17.85
N PRO A 268 -27.72 31.59 16.97
CA PRO A 268 -28.72 30.63 16.48
C PRO A 268 -29.27 29.84 17.67
N ALA A 269 -30.60 29.75 17.73
CA ALA A 269 -31.28 29.08 18.84
C ALA A 269 -31.07 27.56 18.80
N VAL A 270 -31.07 26.95 20.00
CA VAL A 270 -31.21 25.50 20.17
C VAL A 270 -32.47 25.04 19.42
N ALA A 271 -32.32 24.11 18.48
CA ALA A 271 -33.45 23.54 17.77
C ALA A 271 -34.36 22.77 18.76
N PRO A 272 -35.70 22.96 18.72
CA PRO A 272 -36.60 22.25 19.62
C PRO A 272 -36.65 20.76 19.29
N ALA A 273 -36.82 19.94 20.32
CA ALA A 273 -36.95 18.50 20.18
C ALA A 273 -38.10 18.13 19.22
N ALA A 274 -37.82 17.21 18.28
CA ALA A 274 -38.82 16.73 17.33
C ALA A 274 -39.98 16.00 18.06
N GLY A 275 -41.21 16.31 17.66
CA GLY A 275 -42.41 15.69 18.22
C GLY A 275 -42.56 14.20 17.84
N PRO A 276 -43.33 13.42 18.61
CA PRO A 276 -43.36 11.96 18.49
C PRO A 276 -44.33 11.45 17.41
N ASN A 277 -43.97 11.55 16.11
CA ASN A 277 -44.31 10.54 15.09
C ASN A 277 -43.69 10.85 13.71
N ALA A 278 -42.47 10.36 13.49
CA ALA A 278 -41.96 10.07 12.15
C ALA A 278 -41.12 8.79 12.24
N LYS A 279 -41.64 7.68 11.71
CA LYS A 279 -40.85 6.43 11.62
C LYS A 279 -39.65 6.70 10.71
N GLN A 280 -38.45 6.69 11.30
CA GLN A 280 -37.21 6.75 10.53
C GLN A 280 -37.13 5.56 9.56
N PRO A 281 -36.52 5.73 8.37
CA PRO A 281 -36.51 4.69 7.37
C PRO A 281 -35.67 3.48 7.80
N THR A 282 -36.27 2.31 7.56
CA THR A 282 -35.77 0.98 7.84
C THR A 282 -34.60 0.59 6.93
N ILE A 283 -33.61 -0.12 7.47
CA ILE A 283 -32.69 -0.94 6.66
C ILE A 283 -33.21 -2.38 6.69
N LEU A 284 -33.35 -3.03 5.54
CA LEU A 284 -33.93 -4.36 5.42
C LEU A 284 -32.84 -5.37 5.02
N ILE A 285 -32.63 -6.44 5.79
CA ILE A 285 -31.93 -7.63 5.30
C ILE A 285 -32.95 -8.52 4.62
N VAL A 286 -32.72 -8.89 3.38
CA VAL A 286 -33.47 -9.90 2.63
C VAL A 286 -32.58 -11.13 2.48
N SER A 287 -32.93 -12.23 3.15
CA SER A 287 -32.14 -13.48 3.16
C SER A 287 -32.65 -14.52 2.15
N ASP A 288 -33.73 -14.25 1.40
CA ASP A 288 -34.27 -15.18 0.39
C ASP A 288 -34.84 -14.48 -0.86
N ALA A 289 -35.21 -15.27 -1.88
CA ALA A 289 -35.80 -14.77 -3.11
C ALA A 289 -37.31 -14.43 -3.01
N LEU A 290 -37.93 -14.63 -1.83
CA LEU A 290 -39.34 -14.36 -1.57
C LEU A 290 -39.56 -12.98 -0.95
N GLY A 291 -38.51 -12.36 -0.41
CA GLY A 291 -38.52 -10.97 0.05
C GLY A 291 -38.94 -10.77 1.50
N GLU A 292 -39.04 -11.85 2.30
CA GLU A 292 -39.21 -11.70 3.74
C GLU A 292 -37.88 -11.32 4.39
N GLY A 293 -37.90 -10.19 5.12
CA GLY A 293 -36.67 -9.55 5.59
C GLY A 293 -36.76 -8.95 6.97
N ASN A 294 -35.65 -9.02 7.71
CA ASN A 294 -35.52 -8.44 9.04
C ASN A 294 -35.18 -6.96 8.97
N GLN A 295 -35.76 -6.16 9.87
CA GLN A 295 -35.64 -4.70 9.90
C GLN A 295 -34.59 -4.23 10.94
N PHE A 296 -33.71 -3.33 10.53
CA PHE A 296 -32.59 -2.81 11.34
C PHE A 296 -32.54 -1.28 11.33
N SER A 297 -31.96 -0.73 12.38
CA SER A 297 -31.78 0.71 12.62
C SER A 297 -30.42 1.27 12.19
N SER A 298 -29.48 0.42 11.77
CA SER A 298 -28.18 0.82 11.23
C SER A 298 -27.65 -0.23 10.27
N LEU A 299 -26.79 0.18 9.34
CA LEU A 299 -26.12 -0.72 8.40
C LEU A 299 -25.17 -1.66 9.15
N ALA A 300 -24.47 -1.16 10.17
CA ALA A 300 -23.62 -2.00 11.02
C ALA A 300 -24.41 -3.13 11.72
N ALA A 301 -25.63 -2.85 12.21
CA ALA A 301 -26.48 -3.88 12.81
C ALA A 301 -27.03 -4.87 11.78
N ALA A 302 -27.34 -4.40 10.56
CA ALA A 302 -27.74 -5.27 9.47
C ALA A 302 -26.59 -6.20 9.04
N CYS A 303 -25.40 -5.66 8.82
CA CYS A 303 -24.19 -6.43 8.50
C CYS A 303 -23.86 -7.47 9.57
N ALA A 304 -23.99 -7.13 10.87
CA ALA A 304 -23.73 -8.06 11.97
C ALA A 304 -24.76 -9.20 12.09
N ALA A 305 -25.96 -9.05 11.54
CA ALA A 305 -27.02 -10.05 11.57
C ALA A 305 -27.18 -10.84 10.26
N ALA A 306 -26.59 -10.35 9.17
CA ALA A 306 -26.63 -10.96 7.85
C ALA A 306 -25.84 -12.29 7.80
N LYS A 307 -26.23 -13.15 6.88
CA LYS A 307 -25.59 -14.45 6.60
C LYS A 307 -24.86 -14.42 5.26
N ASN A 308 -24.11 -15.50 5.02
CA ASN A 308 -23.34 -15.70 3.79
C ASN A 308 -24.31 -15.86 2.60
N GLY A 309 -24.32 -14.89 1.69
CA GLY A 309 -25.22 -14.80 0.53
C GLY A 309 -26.39 -13.81 0.67
N ASP A 310 -26.56 -13.17 1.83
CA ASP A 310 -27.68 -12.25 2.08
C ASP A 310 -27.57 -10.95 1.24
N ILE A 311 -28.72 -10.30 1.03
CA ILE A 311 -28.83 -8.99 0.38
C ILE A 311 -29.35 -7.97 1.41
N ILE A 312 -28.61 -6.88 1.61
CA ILE A 312 -29.07 -5.73 2.41
C ILE A 312 -29.65 -4.69 1.46
N GLU A 313 -30.94 -4.39 1.64
CA GLU A 313 -31.64 -3.32 0.96
C GLU A 313 -31.72 -2.06 1.83
N LEU A 314 -31.10 -0.98 1.36
CA LEU A 314 -31.15 0.33 1.97
C LEU A 314 -32.44 1.04 1.52
N GLN A 315 -33.44 1.15 2.40
CA GLN A 315 -34.74 1.76 2.10
C GLN A 315 -34.81 3.22 2.58
N TYR A 316 -33.81 4.04 2.22
CA TYR A 316 -33.75 5.47 2.53
C TYR A 316 -33.15 6.28 1.39
N ASN A 317 -33.41 7.60 1.38
CA ASN A 317 -32.90 8.54 0.39
C ASN A 317 -31.92 9.52 1.04
N GLY A 318 -30.85 9.88 0.33
CA GLY A 318 -29.88 10.89 0.76
C GLY A 318 -28.90 10.41 1.84
N PRO A 319 -28.15 11.34 2.45
CA PRO A 319 -27.09 11.04 3.41
C PRO A 319 -27.62 10.50 4.73
N ARG A 320 -27.11 9.32 5.12
CA ARG A 320 -27.27 8.71 6.43
C ARG A 320 -25.90 8.44 7.02
N GLU A 321 -25.69 8.89 8.25
CA GLU A 321 -24.46 8.59 8.99
C GLU A 321 -24.48 7.15 9.51
N GLU A 322 -23.38 6.43 9.29
CA GLU A 322 -23.15 5.08 9.79
C GLU A 322 -21.81 5.03 10.53
N ARG A 323 -21.65 4.02 11.41
CA ARG A 323 -20.41 3.78 12.16
C ARG A 323 -19.51 2.77 11.44
N PRO A 324 -18.18 2.78 11.69
CA PRO A 324 -17.27 1.80 11.11
C PRO A 324 -17.74 0.36 11.37
N MET A 325 -17.56 -0.50 10.38
CA MET A 325 -18.00 -1.89 10.43
C MET A 325 -16.95 -2.85 9.88
N MET A 326 -16.89 -4.04 10.49
CA MET A 326 -16.02 -5.14 10.11
C MET A 326 -16.89 -6.26 9.54
N LEU A 327 -16.56 -6.71 8.34
CA LEU A 327 -17.20 -7.81 7.62
C LEU A 327 -16.25 -9.00 7.59
N SER A 328 -16.63 -10.07 8.30
CA SER A 328 -15.75 -11.21 8.56
C SER A 328 -16.35 -12.51 8.03
N ASN A 329 -15.74 -13.03 6.97
CA ASN A 329 -16.10 -14.28 6.28
C ASN A 329 -17.52 -14.26 5.69
N MET A 330 -17.85 -13.16 4.99
CA MET A 330 -19.18 -12.93 4.44
C MET A 330 -19.14 -12.61 2.95
N GLN A 331 -20.02 -13.27 2.19
CA GLN A 331 -20.47 -12.89 0.86
C GLN A 331 -21.74 -12.05 1.05
N LEU A 332 -21.68 -10.76 0.78
CA LEU A 332 -22.75 -9.81 1.08
C LEU A 332 -22.99 -8.90 -0.10
N THR A 333 -24.26 -8.68 -0.46
CA THR A 333 -24.64 -7.64 -1.43
C THR A 333 -25.37 -6.51 -0.72
N ILE A 334 -24.93 -5.27 -0.91
CA ILE A 334 -25.59 -4.06 -0.39
C ILE A 334 -26.09 -3.25 -1.59
N ARG A 335 -27.38 -2.93 -1.61
CA ARG A 335 -28.05 -2.25 -2.72
C ARG A 335 -29.17 -1.31 -2.24
N PRO A 336 -29.65 -0.34 -3.04
CA PRO A 336 -30.89 0.36 -2.75
C PRO A 336 -32.09 -0.58 -2.77
N GLY A 337 -33.07 -0.34 -1.90
CA GLY A 337 -34.42 -0.85 -2.10
C GLY A 337 -35.06 -0.19 -3.34
N LYS A 338 -36.11 -0.80 -3.91
CA LYS A 338 -36.76 -0.28 -5.11
C LYS A 338 -37.27 1.17 -4.94
N GLY A 339 -36.71 2.10 -5.72
CA GLY A 339 -37.07 3.52 -5.70
C GLY A 339 -36.31 4.36 -4.67
N PHE A 340 -35.31 3.80 -3.99
CA PHE A 340 -34.45 4.51 -3.06
C PHE A 340 -33.09 4.89 -3.66
N GLN A 341 -32.51 5.98 -3.15
CA GLN A 341 -31.20 6.52 -3.52
C GLN A 341 -30.38 6.80 -2.23
N PRO A 342 -29.81 5.76 -1.61
CA PRO A 342 -29.09 5.86 -0.35
C PRO A 342 -27.69 6.43 -0.54
N VAL A 343 -27.29 7.28 0.40
CA VAL A 343 -25.91 7.73 0.53
C VAL A 343 -25.43 7.32 1.93
N VAL A 344 -24.51 6.38 2.00
CA VAL A 344 -23.86 5.95 3.26
C VAL A 344 -22.75 6.97 3.55
N VAL A 345 -22.79 7.62 4.71
CA VAL A 345 -21.79 8.64 5.08
C VAL A 345 -21.08 8.20 6.36
N PHE A 346 -19.77 8.30 6.36
CA PHE A 346 -18.94 8.12 7.54
C PHE A 346 -18.33 9.45 7.94
N ARG A 347 -18.53 9.80 9.22
CA ARG A 347 -17.94 10.99 9.86
C ARG A 347 -17.25 10.55 11.14
N PRO A 348 -15.92 10.37 11.13
CA PRO A 348 -15.17 10.11 12.34
C PRO A 348 -15.34 11.23 13.36
N ASP A 349 -15.62 10.89 14.62
CA ASP A 349 -15.86 11.83 15.73
C ASP A 349 -15.03 11.51 16.98
N GLU A 350 -14.20 10.47 16.93
CA GLU A 350 -13.43 9.91 18.04
C GLU A 350 -12.00 9.60 17.55
N ILE A 351 -10.99 10.05 18.31
CA ILE A 351 -9.57 9.90 17.95
C ILE A 351 -9.07 8.50 18.31
N ASN A 352 -9.67 7.86 19.31
CA ASN A 352 -9.20 6.60 19.85
C ASN A 352 -9.44 5.42 18.87
N PRO A 353 -8.40 4.83 18.25
CA PRO A 353 -8.56 3.82 17.21
C PRO A 353 -9.13 2.48 17.71
N VAL A 354 -9.11 2.24 19.03
CA VAL A 354 -9.73 1.06 19.66
C VAL A 354 -11.25 1.22 19.76
N ARG A 355 -11.74 2.46 19.88
CA ARG A 355 -13.17 2.77 19.94
C ARG A 355 -13.77 3.05 18.56
N TYR A 356 -12.98 3.66 17.68
CA TYR A 356 -13.38 4.05 16.35
C TYR A 356 -12.29 3.61 15.35
N PRO A 357 -12.46 2.46 14.68
CA PRO A 357 -11.53 2.02 13.64
C PRO A 357 -11.36 3.06 12.54
N ARG A 358 -10.13 3.22 12.05
CA ARG A 358 -9.78 4.20 10.99
C ARG A 358 -10.26 3.79 9.59
N SER A 359 -10.68 2.54 9.44
CA SER A 359 -11.25 1.96 8.23
C SER A 359 -12.76 1.80 8.36
N MET A 360 -13.53 2.49 7.50
CA MET A 360 -14.98 2.59 7.68
C MET A 360 -15.73 1.30 7.33
N ILE A 361 -15.31 0.59 6.28
CA ILE A 361 -15.76 -0.76 5.97
C ILE A 361 -14.52 -1.64 5.81
N THR A 362 -14.30 -2.56 6.74
CA THR A 362 -13.16 -3.48 6.71
C THR A 362 -13.60 -4.89 6.32
N LEU A 363 -12.90 -5.51 5.38
CA LEU A 363 -13.16 -6.85 4.86
C LEU A 363 -12.05 -7.80 5.31
N SER A 364 -12.30 -8.57 6.35
CA SER A 364 -11.32 -9.54 6.87
C SER A 364 -11.39 -10.91 6.18
N ALA A 365 -12.56 -11.28 5.65
CA ALA A 365 -12.76 -12.46 4.80
C ALA A 365 -14.06 -12.35 3.98
N GLY A 366 -14.06 -12.86 2.75
CA GLY A 366 -15.26 -13.05 1.91
C GLY A 366 -15.34 -12.14 0.67
N ARG A 367 -16.57 -11.78 0.29
CA ARG A 367 -16.88 -10.93 -0.87
C ARG A 367 -17.90 -9.85 -0.50
N LEU A 368 -17.60 -8.60 -0.81
CA LEU A 368 -18.58 -7.51 -0.73
C LEU A 368 -18.92 -7.01 -2.13
N THR A 369 -20.22 -7.02 -2.45
CA THR A 369 -20.76 -6.41 -3.66
C THR A 369 -21.58 -5.17 -3.28
N LEU A 370 -21.16 -4.00 -3.74
CA LEU A 370 -21.93 -2.76 -3.63
C LEU A 370 -22.56 -2.47 -5.00
N LEU A 371 -23.87 -2.25 -5.03
CA LEU A 371 -24.63 -1.98 -6.25
C LEU A 371 -25.43 -0.68 -6.10
N ASP A 372 -25.27 0.26 -7.02
CA ASP A 372 -26.17 1.43 -7.14
C ASP A 372 -26.29 2.29 -5.87
N ILE A 373 -25.21 2.37 -5.06
CA ILE A 373 -25.13 3.20 -3.84
C ILE A 373 -24.03 4.26 -3.91
N ALA A 374 -24.19 5.33 -3.12
CA ALA A 374 -23.13 6.28 -2.83
C ALA A 374 -22.53 6.03 -1.44
N VAL A 375 -21.21 6.14 -1.31
CA VAL A 375 -20.48 6.00 -0.05
C VAL A 375 -19.53 7.19 0.11
N GLU A 376 -19.65 7.95 1.20
CA GLU A 376 -18.82 9.11 1.49
C GLU A 376 -18.03 8.96 2.80
N LEU A 377 -16.76 9.37 2.81
CA LEU A 377 -15.94 9.57 4.02
C LEU A 377 -15.67 11.06 4.18
N HIS A 378 -16.06 11.65 5.31
CA HIS A 378 -15.82 13.07 5.63
C HIS A 378 -14.83 13.12 6.78
N VAL A 379 -13.54 13.30 6.48
CA VAL A 379 -12.49 13.41 7.49
C VAL A 379 -12.62 14.78 8.19
N PRO A 380 -12.65 14.84 9.54
CA PRO A 380 -12.72 16.11 10.26
C PRO A 380 -11.45 16.95 10.08
N ARG A 381 -11.53 18.26 10.27
CA ARG A 381 -10.38 19.16 10.08
C ARG A 381 -9.41 19.15 11.26
N ASP A 382 -9.96 18.90 12.43
CA ASP A 382 -9.41 19.08 13.76
C ASP A 382 -8.86 17.79 14.39
N LEU A 383 -9.21 16.62 13.83
CA LEU A 383 -8.63 15.34 14.26
C LEU A 383 -7.26 15.10 13.61
N PRO A 384 -6.31 14.45 14.31
CA PRO A 384 -4.99 14.15 13.75
C PRO A 384 -5.06 13.23 12.52
N ALA A 385 -4.17 13.52 11.58
CA ALA A 385 -4.07 12.97 10.23
C ALA A 385 -3.51 11.53 10.16
N ASP A 386 -4.10 10.61 10.90
CA ASP A 386 -3.67 9.22 10.87
C ASP A 386 -4.61 8.39 9.96
N ASP A 387 -4.14 8.11 8.75
CA ASP A 387 -4.45 6.88 7.99
C ASP A 387 -5.95 6.49 7.82
N TRP A 388 -6.84 7.49 7.72
CA TRP A 388 -8.27 7.25 7.49
C TRP A 388 -8.54 6.56 6.15
N THR A 389 -9.36 5.52 6.16
CA THR A 389 -9.63 4.70 4.96
C THR A 389 -11.13 4.45 4.80
N LEU A 390 -11.67 4.61 3.60
CA LEU A 390 -13.08 4.32 3.35
C LEU A 390 -13.36 2.80 3.30
N LEU A 391 -12.63 2.05 2.47
CA LEU A 391 -12.74 0.59 2.34
C LEU A 391 -11.37 -0.06 2.62
N GLU A 392 -11.31 -1.09 3.46
CA GLU A 392 -10.08 -1.84 3.71
C GLU A 392 -10.25 -3.33 3.41
N THR A 393 -9.30 -3.96 2.73
CA THR A 393 -9.26 -5.40 2.47
C THR A 393 -8.04 -6.05 3.13
N TRP A 394 -8.27 -7.15 3.84
CA TRP A 394 -7.21 -7.94 4.47
C TRP A 394 -7.10 -9.31 3.78
N GLY A 395 -6.00 -9.59 3.09
CA GLY A 395 -5.84 -10.86 2.37
C GLY A 395 -6.66 -10.94 1.07
N GLY A 396 -7.06 -12.15 0.70
CA GLY A 396 -7.52 -12.49 -0.65
C GLY A 396 -9.00 -12.20 -0.94
N GLN A 397 -9.45 -10.99 -0.61
CA GLN A 397 -10.86 -10.64 -0.60
C GLN A 397 -11.35 -10.10 -1.94
N SER A 398 -12.65 -10.27 -2.20
CA SER A 398 -13.31 -9.79 -3.41
C SER A 398 -14.19 -8.59 -3.07
N LEU A 399 -13.82 -7.41 -3.56
CA LEU A 399 -14.60 -6.18 -3.44
C LEU A 399 -15.10 -5.79 -4.83
N ARG A 400 -16.41 -5.76 -5.04
CA ARG A 400 -17.03 -5.35 -6.30
C ARG A 400 -17.92 -4.15 -6.09
N LEU A 401 -17.74 -3.13 -6.93
CA LEU A 401 -18.55 -1.92 -6.99
C LEU A 401 -19.14 -1.80 -8.40
N GLU A 402 -20.45 -1.68 -8.49
CA GLU A 402 -21.16 -1.54 -9.76
C GLU A 402 -22.12 -0.35 -9.69
N ARG A 403 -21.99 0.61 -10.62
CA ARG A 403 -22.71 1.89 -10.61
C ARG A 403 -22.68 2.59 -9.24
N CYS A 404 -21.54 2.51 -8.55
CA CYS A 404 -21.35 3.13 -7.24
C CYS A 404 -20.60 4.46 -7.35
N SER A 405 -20.78 5.32 -6.35
CA SER A 405 -19.97 6.53 -6.20
C SER A 405 -19.27 6.57 -4.85
N LEU A 406 -17.94 6.73 -4.88
CA LEU A 406 -17.11 6.93 -3.69
C LEU A 406 -16.70 8.40 -3.61
N THR A 407 -16.91 9.05 -2.46
CA THR A 407 -16.48 10.45 -2.25
C THR A 407 -15.68 10.59 -0.96
N VAL A 408 -14.44 11.06 -1.04
CA VAL A 408 -13.63 11.36 0.16
C VAL A 408 -13.45 12.88 0.30
N ARG A 409 -13.94 13.45 1.39
CA ARG A 409 -13.78 14.87 1.73
C ARG A 409 -12.73 14.99 2.82
N ASN A 410 -11.61 15.63 2.53
CA ASN A 410 -10.42 15.60 3.40
C ASN A 410 -9.86 17.01 3.69
N ALA A 411 -10.73 17.96 4.05
CA ALA A 411 -10.28 19.32 4.32
C ALA A 411 -9.47 19.40 5.63
N SER A 412 -8.30 20.04 5.61
CA SER A 412 -7.62 20.50 6.83
C SER A 412 -8.00 21.95 7.16
N ASP A 413 -7.51 22.47 8.30
CA ASP A 413 -7.73 23.86 8.72
C ASP A 413 -7.02 24.90 7.84
N GLN A 414 -5.97 24.50 7.12
CA GLN A 414 -5.32 25.35 6.13
C GLN A 414 -5.91 25.04 4.74
N LEU A 415 -6.38 26.08 4.03
CA LEU A 415 -6.97 25.90 2.70
C LEU A 415 -5.96 25.26 1.73
N MET A 416 -6.40 24.24 1.00
CA MET A 416 -5.64 23.45 0.02
C MET A 416 -4.57 22.50 0.58
N THR A 417 -4.45 22.35 1.90
CA THR A 417 -3.83 21.15 2.49
C THR A 417 -4.89 20.14 2.92
N TYR A 418 -4.55 18.86 2.77
CA TYR A 418 -5.40 17.71 3.06
C TYR A 418 -4.66 16.82 4.08
N HIS A 419 -5.37 16.00 4.87
CA HIS A 419 -4.68 15.07 5.76
C HIS A 419 -3.92 14.04 4.92
N PRO A 420 -2.61 13.82 5.16
CA PRO A 420 -1.85 12.77 4.48
C PRO A 420 -2.40 11.37 4.79
N GLU A 421 -1.99 10.39 3.99
CA GLU A 421 -2.28 8.95 4.15
C GLU A 421 -3.76 8.52 4.07
N VAL A 422 -4.70 9.45 3.88
CA VAL A 422 -6.12 9.12 3.67
C VAL A 422 -6.31 8.38 2.34
N ALA A 423 -7.09 7.29 2.35
CA ALA A 423 -7.30 6.41 1.19
C ALA A 423 -8.78 6.09 0.90
N PHE A 424 -9.13 5.90 -0.37
CA PHE A 424 -10.42 5.28 -0.74
C PHE A 424 -10.41 3.79 -0.42
N ILE A 425 -9.36 3.09 -0.86
CA ILE A 425 -9.17 1.66 -0.63
C ILE A 425 -7.76 1.42 -0.07
N ARG A 426 -7.66 0.68 1.04
CA ARG A 426 -6.42 0.07 1.50
C ARG A 426 -6.47 -1.43 1.33
N ALA A 427 -5.38 -2.02 0.86
CA ALA A 427 -5.21 -3.46 0.74
C ALA A 427 -3.93 -3.88 1.47
N ARG A 428 -4.06 -4.83 2.39
CA ARG A 428 -2.93 -5.34 3.18
C ARG A 428 -3.07 -6.85 3.47
N PRO A 429 -2.03 -7.54 3.94
CA PRO A 429 -2.13 -8.95 4.31
C PRO A 429 -3.10 -9.16 5.49
N ALA A 430 -3.63 -10.37 5.63
CA ALA A 430 -4.37 -10.72 6.84
C ALA A 430 -3.43 -10.80 8.05
N PRO A 431 -3.85 -10.40 9.27
CA PRO A 431 -2.99 -10.39 10.45
C PRO A 431 -2.30 -11.73 10.76
N ASP A 432 -2.97 -12.84 10.45
CA ASP A 432 -2.48 -14.20 10.69
C ASP A 432 -1.66 -14.79 9.52
N ALA A 433 -1.48 -14.06 8.41
CA ALA A 433 -0.80 -14.55 7.20
C ALA A 433 0.71 -14.81 7.38
N GLY A 434 1.30 -14.35 8.49
CA GLY A 434 2.71 -14.54 8.84
C GLY A 434 3.04 -15.85 9.57
N LEU A 435 2.05 -16.67 9.95
CA LEU A 435 2.33 -17.97 10.57
C LEU A 435 2.67 -19.02 9.50
N PRO A 436 3.84 -19.68 9.55
CA PRO A 436 4.21 -20.71 8.59
C PRO A 436 3.33 -21.95 8.78
N VAL A 437 2.39 -22.15 7.85
CA VAL A 437 1.68 -23.43 7.72
C VAL A 437 2.64 -24.46 7.14
N GLU A 438 3.04 -25.44 7.94
CA GLU A 438 3.88 -26.55 7.46
C GLU A 438 3.17 -27.30 6.32
N GLY A 439 3.87 -27.48 5.19
CA GLY A 439 3.51 -28.50 4.19
C GLY A 439 2.66 -28.07 2.99
N GLY A 440 2.56 -26.79 2.63
CA GLY A 440 1.85 -26.39 1.40
C GLY A 440 2.28 -25.07 0.77
N GLN A 441 2.63 -25.08 -0.52
CA GLN A 441 2.66 -23.87 -1.37
C GLN A 441 1.23 -23.44 -1.69
N ALA A 442 0.53 -22.88 -0.71
CA ALA A 442 -0.69 -22.13 -0.97
C ALA A 442 -0.35 -20.89 -1.81
N ALA A 443 -1.11 -20.64 -2.88
CA ALA A 443 -1.00 -19.40 -3.62
C ALA A 443 -1.25 -18.20 -2.69
N ALA A 444 -0.49 -17.13 -2.86
CA ALA A 444 -0.67 -15.92 -2.08
C ALA A 444 -2.11 -15.41 -2.24
N PRO A 445 -2.79 -15.00 -1.15
CA PRO A 445 -4.20 -14.66 -1.21
C PRO A 445 -4.40 -13.31 -1.93
N LEU A 446 -4.71 -13.37 -3.23
CA LEU A 446 -4.91 -12.22 -4.11
C LEU A 446 -6.22 -11.47 -3.79
N ALA A 447 -6.14 -10.17 -3.48
CA ALA A 447 -7.33 -9.32 -3.42
C ALA A 447 -7.82 -8.99 -4.83
N SER A 448 -9.12 -9.15 -5.12
CA SER A 448 -9.77 -8.69 -6.36
C SER A 448 -10.62 -7.47 -6.05
N ILE A 449 -10.36 -6.35 -6.72
CA ILE A 449 -11.11 -5.10 -6.62
C ILE A 449 -11.68 -4.81 -8.01
N GLU A 450 -13.00 -4.92 -8.16
CA GLU A 450 -13.72 -4.70 -9.42
C GLU A 450 -14.56 -3.42 -9.32
N LEU A 451 -14.35 -2.46 -10.23
CA LEU A 451 -15.19 -1.27 -10.38
C LEU A 451 -15.78 -1.22 -11.79
N LEU A 452 -17.10 -1.23 -11.87
CA LEU A 452 -17.86 -1.23 -13.13
C LEU A 452 -18.80 -0.02 -13.16
N ASP A 453 -18.75 0.79 -14.22
CA ASP A 453 -19.58 1.99 -14.41
C ASP A 453 -19.55 2.91 -13.15
N SER A 454 -18.41 3.04 -12.47
CA SER A 454 -18.33 3.61 -11.11
C SER A 454 -17.40 4.84 -11.03
N VAL A 455 -17.68 5.70 -10.05
CA VAL A 455 -17.00 6.98 -9.82
C VAL A 455 -16.26 6.97 -8.48
N ALA A 456 -15.03 7.47 -8.42
CA ALA A 456 -14.36 7.84 -7.18
C ALA A 456 -13.81 9.27 -7.28
N ARG A 457 -14.09 10.12 -6.29
CA ARG A 457 -13.70 11.53 -6.32
C ARG A 457 -13.35 12.09 -4.94
N GLY A 458 -12.43 13.05 -4.90
CA GLY A 458 -12.04 13.73 -3.66
C GLY A 458 -10.59 13.51 -3.24
N GLU A 459 -10.28 13.90 -2.02
CA GLU A 459 -8.91 14.31 -1.69
C GLU A 459 -8.17 13.23 -0.86
N ALA A 460 -7.87 12.11 -1.52
CA ALA A 460 -7.26 10.92 -0.92
C ALA A 460 -6.62 10.02 -1.99
N ILE A 461 -5.64 9.20 -1.63
CA ILE A 461 -5.10 8.21 -2.58
C ILE A 461 -6.15 7.13 -2.90
N PHE A 462 -6.30 6.73 -4.16
CA PHE A 462 -7.35 5.76 -4.50
C PHE A 462 -7.06 4.37 -3.92
N LEU A 463 -5.94 3.75 -4.28
CA LEU A 463 -5.52 2.44 -3.78
C LEU A 463 -4.16 2.55 -3.09
N ARG A 464 -4.13 2.19 -1.79
CA ARG A 464 -2.91 2.02 -1.01
C ARG A 464 -2.67 0.53 -0.76
N VAL A 465 -1.47 0.06 -1.09
CA VAL A 465 -1.04 -1.32 -0.85
C VAL A 465 0.11 -1.34 0.15
N GLU A 466 -0.04 -2.13 1.20
CA GLU A 466 0.94 -2.31 2.28
C GLU A 466 1.52 -3.73 2.28
N ASP A 467 2.71 -3.89 2.85
CA ASP A 467 3.39 -5.17 3.12
C ASP A 467 3.40 -6.19 1.97
N LEU A 468 3.62 -5.70 0.74
CA LEU A 468 3.69 -6.50 -0.50
C LEU A 468 2.44 -7.36 -0.75
N HIS A 469 1.27 -6.88 -0.33
CA HIS A 469 0.02 -7.57 -0.58
C HIS A 469 -0.35 -7.59 -2.07
N SER A 470 -0.71 -8.76 -2.61
CA SER A 470 -1.06 -8.89 -4.03
C SER A 470 -2.50 -8.44 -4.29
N VAL A 471 -2.67 -7.60 -5.31
CA VAL A 471 -3.96 -6.99 -5.66
C VAL A 471 -4.16 -7.01 -7.18
N HIS A 472 -5.33 -7.44 -7.61
CA HIS A 472 -5.86 -7.23 -8.95
C HIS A 472 -6.96 -6.18 -8.90
N LEU A 473 -6.69 -5.01 -9.47
CA LEU A 473 -7.68 -3.96 -9.69
C LEU A 473 -8.16 -4.04 -11.14
N LEU A 474 -9.47 -4.20 -11.34
CA LEU A 474 -10.14 -4.06 -12.62
C LEU A 474 -11.08 -2.86 -12.54
N TRP A 475 -10.94 -1.90 -13.44
CA TRP A 475 -11.85 -0.76 -13.57
C TRP A 475 -12.31 -0.61 -15.02
N GLU A 476 -13.59 -0.90 -15.28
CA GLU A 476 -14.22 -0.73 -16.58
C GLU A 476 -15.24 0.42 -16.54
N ASN A 477 -15.06 1.39 -17.45
CA ASN A 477 -15.85 2.61 -17.57
C ASN A 477 -15.91 3.41 -16.26
N GLY A 478 -14.91 4.25 -16.01
CA GLY A 478 -14.71 4.86 -14.69
C GLY A 478 -14.33 6.33 -14.72
N LEU A 479 -14.73 7.07 -13.69
CA LEU A 479 -14.18 8.39 -13.39
C LEU A 479 -13.43 8.35 -12.06
N LEU A 480 -12.13 8.63 -12.10
CA LEU A 480 -11.32 8.92 -10.93
C LEU A 480 -10.93 10.41 -10.94
N ALA A 481 -11.21 11.14 -9.86
CA ALA A 481 -10.79 12.54 -9.69
C ALA A 481 -10.20 12.76 -8.29
N THR A 482 -8.88 12.69 -8.16
CA THR A 482 -8.15 12.80 -6.89
C THR A 482 -6.95 13.76 -6.90
N THR A 483 -6.68 14.34 -5.73
CA THR A 483 -5.53 15.21 -5.46
C THR A 483 -4.22 14.44 -5.33
N ASP A 484 -4.29 13.12 -5.15
CA ASP A 484 -3.16 12.22 -4.97
C ASP A 484 -3.12 11.23 -6.16
N ALA A 485 -2.57 10.03 -5.96
CA ALA A 485 -2.37 9.03 -6.99
C ALA A 485 -3.51 8.01 -7.10
N LEU A 486 -3.55 7.27 -8.22
CA LEU A 486 -4.39 6.06 -8.32
C LEU A 486 -3.83 4.95 -7.44
N LEU A 487 -2.52 4.69 -7.49
CA LEU A 487 -1.84 3.65 -6.72
C LEU A 487 -0.66 4.21 -5.92
N SER A 488 -0.54 3.80 -4.65
CA SER A 488 0.77 3.70 -4.00
C SER A 488 0.97 2.32 -3.40
N ALA A 489 2.18 1.79 -3.56
CA ALA A 489 2.61 0.56 -2.92
C ALA A 489 3.96 0.79 -2.21
N GLY A 490 4.00 0.47 -0.92
CA GLY A 490 5.23 0.44 -0.15
C GLY A 490 5.98 -0.87 -0.32
N GLY A 491 7.28 -0.84 -0.05
CA GLY A 491 8.10 -2.04 0.01
C GLY A 491 7.84 -2.91 1.25
N GLY A 492 8.41 -4.11 1.26
CA GLY A 492 8.37 -5.04 2.41
C GLY A 492 9.74 -5.60 2.79
N GLU A 493 9.81 -6.21 3.97
CA GLU A 493 11.03 -6.81 4.55
C GLU A 493 11.46 -8.11 3.85
N VAL A 494 10.50 -8.83 3.26
CA VAL A 494 10.68 -10.17 2.65
C VAL A 494 10.52 -10.05 1.12
N PRO A 495 11.35 -10.73 0.30
CA PRO A 495 11.15 -10.72 -1.16
C PRO A 495 9.79 -11.33 -1.54
N PRO A 496 9.05 -10.73 -2.48
CA PRO A 496 7.77 -11.27 -2.93
C PRO A 496 7.97 -12.62 -3.62
N LYS A 497 6.99 -13.52 -3.48
CA LYS A 497 6.98 -14.83 -4.15
C LYS A 497 6.78 -14.64 -5.66
N PRO A 498 7.20 -15.60 -6.52
CA PRO A 498 7.17 -15.43 -7.97
C PRO A 498 5.80 -15.09 -8.60
N ASN A 499 4.70 -15.39 -7.91
CA ASN A 499 3.33 -15.11 -8.38
C ASN A 499 2.70 -13.87 -7.70
N GLU A 500 3.39 -13.23 -6.76
CA GLU A 500 2.90 -12.04 -6.06
C GLU A 500 3.17 -10.80 -6.92
N SER A 501 2.12 -10.06 -7.26
CA SER A 501 2.19 -8.88 -8.12
C SER A 501 0.98 -7.97 -7.90
N LEU A 502 1.10 -6.73 -8.39
CA LEU A 502 -0.02 -5.82 -8.56
C LEU A 502 -0.43 -5.83 -10.03
N ARG A 503 -1.72 -6.00 -10.31
CA ARG A 503 -2.26 -5.96 -11.67
C ARG A 503 -3.37 -4.92 -11.74
N LEU A 504 -3.27 -4.00 -12.68
CA LEU A 504 -4.20 -2.90 -12.89
C LEU A 504 -4.73 -2.99 -14.32
N GLU A 505 -5.97 -3.45 -14.47
CA GLU A 505 -6.71 -3.45 -15.73
C GLU A 505 -7.65 -2.25 -15.76
N LEU A 506 -7.27 -1.21 -16.51
CA LEU A 506 -8.03 0.03 -16.66
C LEU A 506 -8.58 0.08 -18.08
N ARG A 507 -9.88 0.33 -18.22
CA ARG A 507 -10.53 0.41 -19.54
C ARG A 507 -11.57 1.51 -19.56
N ARG A 508 -11.42 2.49 -20.45
CA ARG A 508 -12.32 3.66 -20.55
C ARG A 508 -12.42 4.40 -19.22
N LEU A 509 -11.27 4.57 -18.55
CA LEU A 509 -11.10 5.35 -17.34
C LEU A 509 -10.72 6.79 -17.71
N THR A 510 -11.46 7.77 -17.20
CA THR A 510 -10.96 9.15 -17.08
C THR A 510 -10.36 9.30 -15.70
N ALA A 511 -9.03 9.42 -15.61
CA ALA A 511 -8.28 9.52 -14.37
C ALA A 511 -7.60 10.89 -14.25
N VAL A 512 -8.22 11.79 -13.49
CA VAL A 512 -7.59 13.00 -12.98
C VAL A 512 -6.90 12.66 -11.67
N VAL A 513 -5.58 12.54 -11.73
CA VAL A 513 -4.72 12.05 -10.65
C VAL A 513 -3.59 13.05 -10.42
N HIS A 514 -3.86 14.10 -9.64
CA HIS A 514 -2.90 15.18 -9.45
C HIS A 514 -1.58 14.71 -8.80
N GLY A 515 -1.57 13.57 -8.11
CA GLY A 515 -0.37 12.92 -7.55
C GLY A 515 0.27 11.83 -8.43
N GLY A 516 -0.14 11.69 -9.70
CA GLY A 516 0.38 10.69 -10.63
C GLY A 516 -0.46 9.40 -10.70
N LEU A 517 -0.19 8.53 -11.67
CA LEU A 517 -0.89 7.24 -11.75
C LEU A 517 -0.39 6.26 -10.69
N CYS A 518 0.92 6.23 -10.43
CA CYS A 518 1.55 5.22 -9.57
C CYS A 518 2.74 5.78 -8.80
N ARG A 519 2.79 5.51 -7.48
CA ARG A 519 3.94 5.83 -6.60
C ARG A 519 4.44 4.57 -5.89
N LEU A 520 5.63 4.08 -6.25
CA LEU A 520 6.27 2.92 -5.63
C LEU A 520 7.46 3.38 -4.77
N SER A 521 7.46 3.03 -3.49
CA SER A 521 8.57 3.38 -2.58
C SER A 521 9.19 2.13 -1.97
N SER A 522 10.51 2.14 -1.76
CA SER A 522 11.20 1.16 -0.93
C SER A 522 12.17 1.87 0.01
N THR A 523 12.42 1.26 1.16
CA THR A 523 13.29 1.82 2.19
C THR A 523 14.39 0.82 2.53
N PRO A 524 15.48 1.23 3.21
CA PRO A 524 16.49 0.28 3.67
C PRO A 524 15.98 -0.81 4.64
N SER A 525 14.85 -0.59 5.32
CA SER A 525 14.19 -1.63 6.12
C SER A 525 13.28 -2.53 5.27
N ASN A 526 12.64 -1.93 4.26
CA ASN A 526 11.66 -2.57 3.40
C ASN A 526 12.10 -2.48 1.92
N PRO A 527 13.19 -3.17 1.52
CA PRO A 527 13.85 -2.92 0.24
C PRO A 527 13.16 -3.57 -0.96
N TYR A 528 12.34 -4.59 -0.73
CA TYR A 528 11.67 -5.34 -1.79
C TYR A 528 10.37 -4.64 -2.22
N GLN A 529 10.03 -4.70 -3.50
CA GLN A 529 8.78 -4.17 -4.07
C GLN A 529 8.11 -5.23 -4.94
N LEU A 530 6.79 -5.16 -5.07
CA LEU A 530 6.04 -5.96 -6.04
C LEU A 530 6.29 -5.48 -7.48
N THR A 531 6.21 -6.42 -8.42
CA THR A 531 6.05 -6.09 -9.83
C THR A 531 4.63 -5.57 -10.08
N VAL A 532 4.51 -4.46 -10.80
CA VAL A 532 3.24 -3.80 -11.14
C VAL A 532 2.98 -3.92 -12.63
N GLN A 533 1.86 -4.54 -12.99
CA GLN A 533 1.43 -4.80 -14.36
C GLN A 533 0.25 -3.89 -14.71
N PHE A 534 0.45 -2.99 -15.66
CA PHE A 534 -0.60 -2.15 -16.23
C PHE A 534 -1.14 -2.77 -17.51
N VAL A 535 -2.46 -2.77 -17.65
CA VAL A 535 -3.21 -3.08 -18.89
C VAL A 535 -4.25 -1.99 -19.04
N CYS A 536 -3.93 -0.97 -19.84
CA CYS A 536 -4.70 0.27 -19.97
C CYS A 536 -5.22 0.40 -21.41
N SER A 537 -6.52 0.61 -21.62
CA SER A 537 -7.08 0.72 -22.97
C SER A 537 -8.20 1.76 -23.08
N ASP A 538 -8.07 2.66 -24.05
CA ASP A 538 -8.98 3.77 -24.29
C ASP A 538 -9.11 4.69 -23.04
N ASP A 539 -8.03 4.88 -22.29
CA ASP A 539 -8.02 5.67 -21.05
C ASP A 539 -7.56 7.13 -21.29
N ILE A 540 -7.97 8.05 -20.39
CA ILE A 540 -7.49 9.44 -20.34
C ILE A 540 -6.83 9.66 -18.98
N PHE A 541 -5.52 9.93 -18.97
CA PHE A 541 -4.75 10.26 -17.77
C PHE A 541 -4.42 11.75 -17.73
N ILE A 542 -4.72 12.40 -16.60
CA ILE A 542 -4.43 13.82 -16.36
C ILE A 542 -3.70 13.97 -15.03
N THR A 543 -2.50 14.56 -15.07
CA THR A 543 -1.68 14.84 -13.87
C THR A 543 -1.63 16.33 -13.57
N ALA A 544 -1.17 16.72 -12.37
CA ALA A 544 -0.76 18.10 -12.14
C ALA A 544 0.57 18.38 -12.87
N THR A 545 0.78 19.63 -13.30
CA THR A 545 1.98 20.04 -14.05
C THR A 545 3.26 19.69 -13.28
N GLY A 546 4.19 18.99 -13.94
CA GLY A 546 5.47 18.56 -13.37
C GLY A 546 5.41 17.34 -12.45
N VAL A 547 4.22 16.77 -12.18
CA VAL A 547 4.08 15.49 -11.46
C VAL A 547 4.26 14.34 -12.47
N PRO A 548 5.02 13.28 -12.14
CA PRO A 548 5.20 12.15 -13.04
C PRO A 548 3.94 11.28 -13.13
N LEU A 549 3.74 10.61 -14.27
CA LEU A 549 2.75 9.54 -14.36
C LEU A 549 3.13 8.36 -13.45
N ILE A 550 4.40 7.94 -13.47
CA ILE A 550 4.94 6.90 -12.58
C ILE A 550 6.13 7.46 -11.79
N GLU A 551 6.06 7.46 -10.47
CA GLU A 551 7.16 7.73 -9.56
C GLU A 551 7.64 6.43 -8.90
N GLN A 552 8.95 6.20 -8.91
CA GLN A 552 9.59 5.16 -8.12
C GLN A 552 10.70 5.76 -7.26
N GLU A 553 10.76 5.37 -6.00
CA GLU A 553 11.85 5.67 -5.08
C GLU A 553 12.40 4.35 -4.54
N GLY A 554 13.73 4.17 -4.59
CA GLY A 554 14.35 2.95 -4.09
C GLY A 554 15.87 2.98 -4.06
N SER A 555 16.45 2.08 -3.27
CA SER A 555 17.89 2.00 -3.02
C SER A 555 18.67 1.14 -4.01
N ASP A 556 18.00 0.41 -4.91
CA ASP A 556 18.61 -0.54 -5.84
C ASP A 556 18.89 0.05 -7.25
N GLY A 557 18.62 1.35 -7.42
CA GLY A 557 18.97 2.08 -8.64
C GLY A 557 18.00 1.85 -9.81
N VAL A 558 18.34 2.44 -10.96
CA VAL A 558 17.32 2.71 -12.00
C VAL A 558 16.92 1.48 -12.81
N ALA A 559 17.86 0.64 -13.25
CA ALA A 559 17.51 -0.53 -14.06
C ALA A 559 16.67 -1.57 -13.27
N PRO A 560 17.01 -1.92 -12.00
CA PRO A 560 16.15 -2.75 -11.17
C PRO A 560 14.77 -2.12 -10.90
N SER A 561 14.72 -0.82 -10.60
CA SER A 561 13.44 -0.10 -10.45
C SER A 561 12.56 -0.22 -11.70
N ARG A 562 13.12 0.06 -12.88
CA ARG A 562 12.36 0.00 -14.14
C ARG A 562 11.88 -1.41 -14.50
N SER A 563 12.57 -2.47 -14.07
CA SER A 563 12.13 -3.86 -14.30
C SER A 563 10.90 -4.27 -13.49
N ARG A 564 10.54 -3.51 -12.45
CA ARG A 564 9.35 -3.76 -11.60
C ARG A 564 8.05 -3.25 -12.21
N VAL A 565 8.09 -2.43 -13.25
CA VAL A 565 6.87 -1.98 -13.95
C VAL A 565 6.80 -2.72 -15.29
N VAL A 566 5.62 -3.24 -15.61
CA VAL A 566 5.29 -3.83 -16.91
C VAL A 566 4.09 -3.08 -17.46
N TRP A 567 4.26 -2.42 -18.61
CA TRP A 567 3.20 -1.62 -19.23
C TRP A 567 2.60 -2.32 -20.44
N ASN A 568 1.28 -2.21 -20.61
CA ASN A 568 0.54 -2.57 -21.82
C ASN A 568 -0.56 -1.51 -22.02
N GLY A 569 -0.35 -0.56 -22.93
CA GLY A 569 -1.31 0.48 -23.25
C GLY A 569 -1.79 0.42 -24.70
N ASP A 570 -3.05 0.82 -24.92
CA ASP A 570 -3.72 0.84 -26.22
C ASP A 570 -4.66 2.05 -26.33
N ARG A 571 -4.37 3.00 -27.23
CA ARG A 571 -5.15 4.23 -27.46
C ARG A 571 -5.34 5.11 -26.20
N ASN A 572 -4.31 5.20 -25.35
CA ASN A 572 -4.34 6.03 -24.14
C ASN A 572 -3.94 7.48 -24.44
N PHE A 573 -4.65 8.42 -23.80
CA PHE A 573 -4.45 9.86 -23.92
C PHE A 573 -3.84 10.41 -22.63
N TYR A 574 -2.82 11.25 -22.77
CA TYR A 574 -2.06 11.81 -21.66
C TYR A 574 -2.07 13.34 -21.72
N GLN A 575 -2.90 13.96 -20.88
CA GLN A 575 -3.02 15.41 -20.77
C GLN A 575 -2.20 15.90 -19.57
N ASP A 576 -1.45 17.00 -19.73
CA ASP A 576 -0.65 17.63 -18.66
C ASP A 576 0.43 16.71 -18.03
N VAL A 577 0.73 15.57 -18.67
CA VAL A 577 1.81 14.63 -18.31
C VAL A 577 3.10 14.99 -19.04
N ASP A 578 4.01 15.71 -18.37
CA ASP A 578 5.32 16.05 -18.94
C ASP A 578 6.41 15.01 -18.65
N VAL A 579 6.33 14.35 -17.49
CA VAL A 579 7.23 13.27 -17.08
C VAL A 579 6.41 11.98 -17.00
N PHE A 580 6.77 10.98 -17.81
CA PHE A 580 6.06 9.69 -17.82
C PHE A 580 6.58 8.76 -16.74
N TRP A 581 7.88 8.82 -16.46
CA TRP A 581 8.50 7.99 -15.45
C TRP A 581 9.62 8.76 -14.76
N MET A 582 9.60 8.81 -13.44
CA MET A 582 10.70 9.30 -12.63
C MET A 582 11.18 8.19 -11.69
N VAL A 583 12.49 7.96 -11.66
CA VAL A 583 13.13 7.08 -10.68
C VAL A 583 14.08 7.90 -9.82
N ARG A 584 13.81 7.93 -8.53
CA ARG A 584 14.63 8.56 -7.49
C ARG A 584 15.50 7.51 -6.81
N ASN A 585 16.75 7.88 -6.56
CA ASN A 585 17.60 7.15 -5.64
C ASN A 585 17.25 7.56 -4.20
N SER A 586 17.42 6.66 -3.23
CA SER A 586 17.37 7.00 -1.80
C SER A 586 18.50 7.93 -1.35
N ASP A 587 19.58 8.05 -2.14
CA ASP A 587 20.63 9.05 -1.96
C ASP A 587 20.18 10.41 -2.55
N PRO A 588 19.97 11.46 -1.72
CA PRO A 588 19.46 12.75 -2.18
C PRO A 588 20.44 13.56 -3.04
N ASP A 589 21.74 13.22 -3.04
CA ASP A 589 22.73 13.88 -3.90
C ASP A 589 22.67 13.36 -5.35
N VAL A 590 22.03 12.21 -5.58
CA VAL A 590 21.85 11.62 -6.91
C VAL A 590 20.60 12.20 -7.59
N GLN A 591 20.78 12.86 -8.72
CA GLN A 591 19.67 13.45 -9.48
C GLN A 591 18.68 12.37 -9.96
N PRO A 592 17.35 12.63 -9.91
CA PRO A 592 16.35 11.69 -10.42
C PRO A 592 16.51 11.46 -11.93
N GLU A 593 16.40 10.21 -12.37
CA GLU A 593 16.26 9.91 -13.80
C GLU A 593 14.80 10.07 -14.23
N THR A 594 14.57 10.86 -15.27
CA THR A 594 13.22 11.11 -15.83
C THR A 594 13.10 10.60 -17.26
N MET A 595 11.87 10.26 -17.66
CA MET A 595 11.52 9.78 -18.99
C MET A 595 10.45 10.70 -19.59
N SER A 596 10.75 11.25 -20.76
CA SER A 596 9.80 12.03 -21.56
C SER A 596 8.86 11.12 -22.37
N PHE A 597 7.82 11.69 -22.97
CA PHE A 597 6.87 10.97 -23.82
C PHE A 597 7.53 10.22 -25.01
N GLU A 598 8.50 10.84 -25.69
CA GLU A 598 9.21 10.17 -26.80
C GLU A 598 10.09 9.02 -26.31
N ALA A 599 10.75 9.20 -25.15
CA ALA A 599 11.52 8.13 -24.52
C ALA A 599 10.63 6.97 -24.05
N TRP A 600 9.43 7.27 -23.52
CA TRP A 600 8.43 6.29 -23.12
C TRP A 600 7.95 5.43 -24.31
N LYS A 601 7.56 6.08 -25.42
CA LYS A 601 7.21 5.38 -26.68
C LYS A 601 8.36 4.51 -27.19
N SER A 602 9.58 5.02 -27.15
CA SER A 602 10.76 4.26 -27.60
C SER A 602 11.14 3.11 -26.65
N TYR A 603 10.85 3.22 -25.36
CA TYR A 603 11.18 2.21 -24.36
C TYR A 603 10.23 1.02 -24.43
N TRP A 604 8.92 1.27 -24.57
CA TRP A 604 7.90 0.22 -24.65
C TRP A 604 7.72 -0.33 -26.06
N GLY A 605 7.80 0.53 -27.08
CA GLY A 605 7.51 0.19 -28.47
C GLY A 605 6.02 -0.07 -28.74
N PRO A 606 5.62 -0.17 -30.01
CA PRO A 606 4.21 -0.22 -30.43
C PRO A 606 3.46 -1.50 -30.01
N SER A 607 4.17 -2.54 -29.55
CA SER A 607 3.57 -3.78 -29.04
C SER A 607 3.20 -3.74 -27.56
N ARG A 608 3.71 -2.74 -26.81
CA ARG A 608 3.42 -2.51 -25.39
C ARG A 608 2.79 -1.14 -25.12
N GLU A 609 2.93 -0.19 -26.05
CA GLU A 609 2.25 1.10 -26.01
C GLU A 609 1.77 1.43 -27.43
N ASN A 610 0.54 1.00 -27.76
CA ASN A 610 -0.06 1.18 -29.07
C ASN A 610 -0.85 2.49 -29.14
N GLN A 611 -0.58 3.30 -30.17
CA GLN A 611 -1.26 4.59 -30.43
C GLN A 611 -1.41 5.53 -29.20
N PRO A 612 -0.37 5.76 -28.39
CA PRO A 612 -0.44 6.72 -27.30
C PRO A 612 -0.51 8.16 -27.83
N SER A 613 -1.31 9.01 -27.21
CA SER A 613 -1.49 10.40 -27.64
C SER A 613 -1.24 11.41 -26.52
N ARG A 614 -0.61 12.52 -26.89
CA ARG A 614 -0.56 13.78 -26.11
C ARG A 614 -1.30 14.92 -26.83
N GLU A 615 -2.13 14.58 -27.81
CA GLU A 615 -3.00 15.58 -28.44
C GLU A 615 -4.00 16.13 -27.41
N PRO A 616 -4.32 17.44 -27.42
CA PRO A 616 -5.25 18.02 -26.47
C PRO A 616 -6.62 17.35 -26.52
N VAL A 617 -7.10 16.90 -25.36
CA VAL A 617 -8.46 16.36 -25.23
C VAL A 617 -9.46 17.53 -25.30
N VAL A 618 -10.44 17.44 -26.20
CA VAL A 618 -11.43 18.49 -26.41
C VAL A 618 -12.66 18.23 -25.53
N TRP A 619 -12.71 18.93 -24.41
CA TRP A 619 -13.76 18.84 -23.41
C TRP A 619 -14.93 19.78 -23.72
N ALA A 620 -16.14 19.25 -23.88
CA ALA A 620 -17.36 20.08 -23.89
C ALA A 620 -17.61 20.71 -22.51
N ARG A 621 -17.17 20.02 -21.45
CA ARG A 621 -17.08 20.52 -20.08
C ARG A 621 -15.83 19.96 -19.43
N TYR A 622 -15.11 20.84 -18.75
CA TYR A 622 -14.00 20.51 -17.85
C TYR A 622 -14.12 21.40 -16.61
N PRO A 623 -13.91 20.89 -15.38
CA PRO A 623 -14.11 21.69 -14.18
C PRO A 623 -12.98 22.70 -13.97
N ASN A 624 -13.33 23.93 -13.56
CA ASN A 624 -12.34 24.93 -13.17
C ASN A 624 -11.51 24.44 -11.97
N GLY A 625 -10.18 24.44 -12.08
CA GLY A 625 -9.24 23.87 -11.10
C GLY A 625 -9.24 24.44 -9.67
N ASN A 626 -10.11 25.43 -9.38
CA ASN A 626 -10.31 25.97 -8.04
C ASN A 626 -11.46 25.27 -7.28
N ARG A 627 -12.18 24.32 -7.88
CA ARG A 627 -13.17 23.48 -7.19
C ARG A 627 -12.48 22.32 -6.46
N PRO A 628 -12.86 21.98 -5.21
CA PRO A 628 -12.41 20.74 -4.57
C PRO A 628 -12.92 19.53 -5.35
N LEU A 629 -12.07 18.52 -5.54
CA LEU A 629 -12.36 17.38 -6.40
C LEU A 629 -13.53 16.54 -5.87
N HIS A 630 -13.78 16.53 -4.56
CA HIS A 630 -14.96 15.86 -3.98
C HIS A 630 -16.29 16.52 -4.40
N THR A 631 -16.26 17.65 -5.12
CA THR A 631 -17.43 18.33 -5.68
C THR A 631 -17.64 18.07 -7.17
N HIS A 632 -16.72 17.40 -7.85
CA HIS A 632 -16.79 17.18 -9.30
C HIS A 632 -17.79 16.07 -9.67
N THR A 633 -18.42 16.15 -10.83
CA THR A 633 -19.40 15.14 -11.29
C THR A 633 -19.05 14.61 -12.68
N PRO A 634 -19.60 13.45 -13.12
CA PRO A 634 -19.40 12.97 -14.50
C PRO A 634 -19.75 14.03 -15.57
N ALA A 635 -20.75 14.88 -15.29
CA ALA A 635 -21.13 15.97 -16.19
C ALA A 635 -20.10 17.11 -16.27
N ASP A 636 -19.10 17.15 -15.38
CA ASP A 636 -17.93 18.03 -15.50
C ASP A 636 -16.87 17.49 -16.47
N TYR A 637 -16.96 16.23 -16.94
CA TYR A 637 -15.92 15.54 -17.74
C TYR A 637 -16.43 15.03 -19.10
N THR A 638 -17.41 15.72 -19.70
CA THR A 638 -17.97 15.35 -21.00
C THR A 638 -17.09 15.83 -22.16
N LEU A 639 -16.76 14.95 -23.09
CA LEU A 639 -16.03 15.27 -24.33
C LEU A 639 -16.95 15.93 -25.37
N GLU A 640 -16.41 16.83 -26.20
CA GLU A 640 -17.18 17.50 -27.26
C GLU A 640 -17.33 16.61 -28.49
N TYR A 641 -16.23 15.97 -28.89
CA TYR A 641 -16.15 14.96 -29.94
C TYR A 641 -15.12 13.90 -29.51
N PRO A 642 -15.18 12.66 -30.04
CA PRO A 642 -14.00 11.80 -29.99
C PRO A 642 -12.80 12.57 -30.60
N PRO A 643 -11.60 12.50 -30.00
CA PRO A 643 -10.42 13.12 -30.58
C PRO A 643 -10.20 12.59 -32.00
N LEU A 644 -9.66 13.44 -32.88
CA LEU A 644 -9.40 13.03 -34.27
C LEU A 644 -8.54 11.75 -34.26
N ASN A 645 -8.91 10.80 -35.12
CA ASN A 645 -8.32 9.47 -35.26
C ASN A 645 -8.75 8.38 -34.24
N ALA A 646 -9.65 8.67 -33.29
CA ALA A 646 -10.15 7.63 -32.37
C ALA A 646 -11.39 6.89 -32.91
N GLU A 647 -11.27 5.57 -33.17
CA GLU A 647 -12.41 4.71 -33.56
C GLU A 647 -13.45 4.54 -32.44
N THR A 648 -13.03 4.70 -31.18
CA THR A 648 -13.92 4.73 -30.02
C THR A 648 -13.62 5.94 -29.15
N VAL A 649 -14.62 6.44 -28.43
CA VAL A 649 -14.44 7.56 -27.49
C VAL A 649 -13.58 7.09 -26.31
N PRO A 650 -12.38 7.68 -26.08
CA PRO A 650 -11.54 7.37 -24.93
C PRO A 650 -12.11 8.00 -23.65
N GLY A 651 -11.65 7.50 -22.50
CA GLY A 651 -12.17 7.89 -21.20
C GLY A 651 -13.58 7.39 -20.95
N CYS A 652 -14.21 7.91 -19.89
CA CYS A 652 -15.49 7.42 -19.41
C CYS A 652 -16.70 7.87 -20.23
N ARG A 653 -17.64 6.94 -20.40
CA ARG A 653 -18.99 7.18 -20.89
C ARG A 653 -19.84 7.75 -19.75
N CYS A 654 -19.82 9.08 -19.63
CA CYS A 654 -20.44 9.84 -18.55
C CYS A 654 -21.94 9.52 -18.37
N GLU A 655 -22.63 9.17 -19.45
CA GLU A 655 -24.06 8.79 -19.46
C GLU A 655 -24.36 7.42 -18.83
N ARG A 656 -23.33 6.61 -18.57
CA ARG A 656 -23.45 5.31 -17.86
C ARG A 656 -23.05 5.38 -16.39
N LEU A 657 -22.33 6.43 -16.00
CA LEU A 657 -21.89 6.62 -14.62
C LEU A 657 -23.07 7.03 -13.72
N PRO A 658 -23.10 6.64 -12.44
CA PRO A 658 -24.19 6.96 -11.53
C PRO A 658 -24.32 8.47 -11.32
N PRO A 659 -25.56 9.00 -11.21
CA PRO A 659 -25.78 10.37 -10.78
C PRO A 659 -25.29 10.54 -9.34
N LEU A 660 -24.58 11.63 -9.08
CA LEU A 660 -24.08 11.92 -7.74
C LEU A 660 -25.16 12.59 -6.90
N ALA A 661 -25.11 12.40 -5.59
CA ALA A 661 -26.12 12.90 -4.65
C ALA A 661 -26.29 14.44 -4.63
N SER A 662 -25.35 15.20 -5.21
CA SER A 662 -25.48 16.65 -5.44
C SER A 662 -26.46 17.02 -6.56
N ASP A 663 -26.71 16.10 -7.49
CA ASP A 663 -27.40 16.35 -8.76
C ASP A 663 -28.78 15.68 -8.81
N ALA A 664 -29.13 14.89 -7.80
CA ALA A 664 -30.44 14.24 -7.70
C ALA A 664 -31.52 15.24 -7.25
N PRO A 665 -32.50 15.62 -8.11
CA PRO A 665 -33.70 16.25 -7.61
C PRO A 665 -34.40 15.24 -6.69
N LEU A 666 -34.75 15.67 -5.47
CA LEU A 666 -35.49 14.84 -4.52
C LEU A 666 -36.66 14.18 -5.27
N PRO A 667 -36.79 12.84 -5.25
CA PRO A 667 -37.92 12.20 -5.89
C PRO A 667 -39.18 12.78 -5.26
N ARG A 668 -40.06 13.34 -6.10
CA ARG A 668 -41.41 13.69 -5.65
C ARG A 668 -41.96 12.43 -5.00
N GLN A 669 -42.27 12.49 -3.71
CA GLN A 669 -42.97 11.39 -3.06
C GLN A 669 -44.20 11.07 -3.91
N PRO A 670 -44.57 9.79 -4.10
CA PRO A 670 -45.82 9.46 -4.76
C PRO A 670 -46.94 10.09 -3.92
N GLY A 671 -47.45 11.22 -4.41
CA GLY A 671 -48.44 12.01 -3.72
C GLY A 671 -49.68 11.16 -3.50
N ILE A 672 -50.19 11.17 -2.27
CA ILE A 672 -51.51 10.61 -1.97
C ILE A 672 -52.53 11.50 -2.69
N GLY A 673 -52.87 11.14 -3.93
CA GLY A 673 -53.98 11.66 -4.72
C GLY A 673 -54.03 13.17 -4.93
N GLU A 674 -53.23 13.70 -5.87
CA GLU A 674 -53.72 14.86 -6.64
C GLU A 674 -54.75 14.34 -7.66
N ILE A 675 -56.02 14.32 -7.23
CA ILE A 675 -57.16 14.23 -8.14
C ILE A 675 -57.32 15.62 -8.78
N ASP A 676 -57.19 15.69 -10.10
CA ASP A 676 -57.39 16.93 -10.84
C ASP A 676 -58.76 17.55 -10.53
N GLY A 677 -58.77 18.82 -10.13
CA GLY A 677 -59.95 19.57 -9.67
C GLY A 677 -60.99 19.89 -10.76
N ILE A 678 -61.01 19.13 -11.85
CA ILE A 678 -61.87 19.34 -13.03
C ILE A 678 -62.79 18.12 -13.29
N GLU A 679 -62.51 16.93 -12.76
CA GLU A 679 -63.38 15.75 -12.96
C GLU A 679 -64.49 15.57 -11.90
N TRP A 680 -64.37 16.17 -10.71
CA TRP A 680 -65.32 15.96 -9.60
C TRP A 680 -66.76 16.42 -9.88
N GLU A 681 -66.98 17.51 -10.64
CA GLU A 681 -68.35 17.96 -10.95
C GLU A 681 -69.07 17.05 -11.96
N ARG A 682 -68.34 16.27 -12.75
CA ARG A 682 -68.93 15.44 -13.81
C ARG A 682 -69.54 14.14 -13.25
N TRP A 683 -68.91 13.58 -12.21
CA TRP A 683 -69.36 12.35 -11.56
C TRP A 683 -70.60 12.51 -10.65
N TRP A 684 -71.07 13.74 -10.41
CA TRP A 684 -72.26 14.00 -9.58
C TRP A 684 -73.53 14.32 -10.41
N ARG A 685 -73.45 14.36 -11.75
CA ARG A 685 -74.58 14.75 -12.63
C ARG A 685 -75.05 13.68 -13.63
N GLU A 686 -74.49 12.48 -13.56
CA GLU A 686 -74.94 11.27 -14.27
C GLU A 686 -75.31 10.19 -13.24
#